data_AF-A0A431WXG7-F1
#
_entry.id   AF-A0A431WXG7-F1
#
_cell.length_a   1.000
_cell.length_b   1.000
_cell.length_c   1.000
_cell.angle_alpha   90.00
_cell.angle_beta   90.00
_cell.angle_gamma   90.00
#
_symmetry.space_group_name_H-M   'P 1'
#
loop_
_entity.id
_entity.type
_entity.pdbx_description
1 polymer ?
#
loop_
_entity_poly.entity_id
_entity_poly.type
_entity_poly.pdbx_seq_one_letter_code
_entity_poly.pdbx_strand_id
1 'polypeptide(L)'
;MSQRLLIILSALALLIGGCEQDPLVKRQVKAVAPMNQENTLLQIDKHISLTPRPEETFSFPIQLGEVGPADSLYSGQRQYPFYCMTLDAGLGQPLVDNEEGYGVPVYDGNEQIIGYSKDCLIRSRLDYYYAVTGDVDDDYAIKPYDIDNPPAKSSIAHIEVAGKLVPEIYRLERGSINRYVYHIVMLVPEHGLGNRNIKQFWNKKLLYQFKGGSSIGFRQGQIGAERFIGRRRSLLSQGYAVIGSSGNNTSYSYNMLLAEDIARRVKKQFTSLYGEPIYTLGIGGSGGALAQYLIAQNSEGILDGLMPLYSYPDMVSQSIFILDCDLLQHYFNITANDNDKWRDWEQRENIEGMNGINDFEHPYTFLVPLNQLFAGAWPSMPNGSSECVYSWFIASTFFYNPKQGYIKPFFSDDVKAQVNWTYWQDLAQIYGVDNNGFARTTWGNEGVQYGLMALRRGDISIEEFIHLNQYIGSWVPQDKMQKETAFTPLGMKFPLWLSLWSRNNITEPSPDIAKRKPADPEAIINGYRYGQIFIGKAELPILEIRHYLEDELNMHHTAASFESRLRIQSYQGHNDNQVIWISHKDYTPLREGVEYLDRWLMSLKASDDKDPVAAKPESLRDACIGSRGEILFEGDNVWDGEWNNRLPGECSKIFPNYSNIRVQAGGPWAGSIFKCGRIPVTSAIANGTYGDISMTPYLQKLTSIFPDGVCDYNQGDIARPDMGLSPMLHAKKNPKIRYSNQAQAK
;
A
#
# COMPACT_ATOMS: atom_id res chain seq x y z
N MET A 1 23.83 -42.71 30.31
CA MET A 1 22.86 -41.70 29.84
C MET A 1 21.51 -42.02 30.43
N SER A 2 20.83 -41.06 31.07
CA SER A 2 19.55 -41.33 31.74
C SER A 2 18.45 -41.61 30.72
N GLN A 3 17.49 -42.46 31.09
CA GLN A 3 16.36 -42.87 30.25
C GLN A 3 15.54 -41.67 29.75
N ARG A 4 15.53 -40.55 30.48
CA ARG A 4 14.92 -39.27 30.07
C ARG A 4 15.67 -38.62 28.90
N LEU A 5 16.99 -38.70 28.85
CA LEU A 5 17.79 -38.16 27.76
C LEU A 5 17.57 -38.96 26.47
N LEU A 6 17.39 -40.28 26.57
CA LEU A 6 17.02 -41.12 25.42
C LEU A 6 15.61 -40.80 24.91
N ILE A 7 14.64 -40.57 25.80
CA ILE A 7 13.27 -40.21 25.39
C ILE A 7 13.24 -38.84 24.71
N ILE A 8 14.01 -37.86 25.21
CA ILE A 8 14.13 -36.53 24.59
C ILE A 8 14.84 -36.62 23.24
N LEU A 9 15.92 -37.41 23.13
CA LEU A 9 16.63 -37.63 21.87
C LEU A 9 15.78 -38.40 20.84
N SER A 10 14.98 -39.38 21.28
CA SER A 10 14.05 -40.11 20.42
C SER A 10 12.85 -39.25 20.01
N ALA A 11 12.35 -38.37 20.87
CA ALA A 11 11.33 -37.39 20.53
C ALA A 11 11.87 -36.33 19.56
N LEU A 12 13.12 -35.86 19.73
CA LEU A 12 13.80 -35.03 18.75
C LEU A 12 14.02 -35.78 17.43
N ALA A 13 14.43 -37.05 17.46
CA ALA A 13 14.63 -37.85 16.25
C ALA A 13 13.33 -38.15 15.50
N LEU A 14 12.21 -38.30 16.20
CA LEU A 14 10.86 -38.40 15.60
C LEU A 14 10.36 -37.05 15.04
N LEU A 15 10.76 -35.92 15.63
CA LEU A 15 10.53 -34.57 15.09
C LEU A 15 11.41 -34.26 13.86
N ILE A 16 12.59 -34.87 13.77
CA ILE A 16 13.54 -34.70 12.64
C ILE A 16 13.25 -35.70 11.51
N GLY A 17 12.68 -36.88 11.82
CA GLY A 17 12.41 -37.97 10.87
C GLY A 17 11.10 -37.86 10.07
N GLY A 18 10.31 -36.81 10.30
CA GLY A 18 9.02 -36.57 9.62
C GLY A 18 9.00 -35.31 8.76
N CYS A 19 10.14 -34.76 8.35
CA CYS A 19 10.18 -33.63 7.42
C CYS A 19 9.85 -34.10 6.01
N GLU A 20 8.56 -34.24 5.70
CA GLU A 20 8.07 -34.05 4.34
C GLU A 20 8.69 -32.72 3.83
N GLN A 21 9.36 -32.75 2.68
CA GLN A 21 9.94 -31.52 2.13
C GLN A 21 8.84 -30.46 2.03
N ASP A 22 9.12 -29.24 2.52
CA ASP A 22 8.18 -28.12 2.44
C ASP A 22 7.57 -28.08 1.02
N PRO A 23 6.23 -28.14 0.87
CA PRO A 23 5.57 -28.14 -0.44
C PRO A 23 5.96 -26.96 -1.34
N LEU A 24 6.48 -25.87 -0.77
CA LEU A 24 7.05 -24.74 -1.52
C LEU A 24 8.39 -25.08 -2.17
N VAL A 25 9.25 -25.85 -1.49
CA VAL A 25 10.59 -26.26 -1.98
C VAL A 25 10.46 -27.17 -3.20
N LYS A 26 9.44 -28.04 -3.24
CA LYS A 26 9.13 -28.86 -4.43
C LYS A 26 8.80 -27.98 -5.64
N ARG A 27 8.11 -26.86 -5.43
CA ARG A 27 7.64 -25.94 -6.48
C ARG A 27 8.53 -24.72 -6.71
N GLN A 28 9.73 -24.68 -6.12
CA GLN A 28 10.58 -23.49 -6.16
C GLN A 28 11.06 -23.18 -7.58
N VAL A 29 11.21 -21.89 -7.88
CA VAL A 29 11.88 -21.42 -9.10
C VAL A 29 13.39 -21.60 -8.91
N LYS A 30 14.02 -22.37 -9.82
CA LYS A 30 15.44 -22.73 -9.73
C LYS A 30 16.35 -21.97 -10.69
N ALA A 31 15.78 -21.31 -11.70
CA ALA A 31 16.52 -20.53 -12.68
C ALA A 31 15.78 -19.23 -13.02
N VAL A 32 16.54 -18.16 -13.29
CA VAL A 32 16.02 -16.88 -13.78
C VAL A 32 15.89 -16.96 -15.30
N ALA A 33 14.68 -16.76 -15.81
CA ALA A 33 14.44 -16.71 -17.24
C ALA A 33 15.07 -15.45 -17.86
N PRO A 34 15.57 -15.50 -19.10
CA PRO A 34 16.07 -14.32 -19.78
C PRO A 34 14.94 -13.31 -20.02
N MET A 35 15.24 -12.02 -19.81
CA MET A 35 14.35 -10.90 -20.16
C MET A 35 14.63 -10.40 -21.59
N ASN A 36 14.57 -11.32 -22.57
CA ASN A 36 14.92 -11.02 -23.97
C ASN A 36 13.72 -10.64 -24.84
N GLN A 37 12.49 -10.85 -24.35
CA GLN A 37 11.29 -10.47 -25.08
C GLN A 37 11.03 -8.97 -24.92
N GLU A 38 11.18 -8.22 -26.02
CA GLU A 38 10.78 -6.83 -26.03
C GLU A 38 9.27 -6.72 -25.82
N ASN A 39 8.88 -5.82 -24.92
CA ASN A 39 7.50 -5.45 -24.71
C ASN A 39 7.44 -3.94 -24.50
N THR A 40 6.34 -3.33 -24.92
CA THR A 40 6.19 -1.88 -24.92
C THR A 40 6.20 -1.37 -23.48
N LEU A 41 7.14 -0.47 -23.17
CA LEU A 41 7.05 0.40 -22.01
C LEU A 41 6.57 1.77 -22.48
N LEU A 42 5.46 2.23 -21.92
CA LEU A 42 4.88 3.54 -22.25
C LEU A 42 5.91 4.65 -22.08
N GLN A 43 6.14 5.44 -23.13
CA GLN A 43 7.07 6.58 -23.08
C GLN A 43 6.33 7.80 -22.56
N ILE A 44 6.84 8.41 -21.48
CA ILE A 44 6.14 9.46 -20.75
C ILE A 44 7.06 10.68 -20.58
N ASP A 45 6.71 11.80 -21.20
CA ASP A 45 7.45 13.06 -21.10
C ASP A 45 6.92 13.98 -19.97
N LYS A 46 5.61 14.02 -19.77
CA LYS A 46 4.92 14.84 -18.76
C LYS A 46 4.27 13.92 -17.72
N HIS A 47 3.08 14.21 -17.23
CA HIS A 47 2.34 13.23 -16.42
C HIS A 47 1.71 12.14 -17.29
N ILE A 48 1.71 10.88 -16.82
CA ILE A 48 1.13 9.72 -17.50
C ILE A 48 -0.32 9.94 -17.97
N SER A 49 -1.10 10.77 -17.28
CA SER A 49 -2.48 11.05 -17.70
C SER A 49 -2.60 11.80 -19.02
N LEU A 50 -1.51 12.36 -19.53
CA LEU A 50 -1.46 13.02 -20.83
C LEU A 50 -0.98 12.08 -21.95
N THR A 51 -0.49 10.91 -21.60
CA THR A 51 0.01 9.94 -22.58
C THR A 51 -1.13 9.02 -23.04
N PRO A 52 -1.50 8.99 -24.33
CA PRO A 52 -2.52 8.07 -24.81
C PRO A 52 -2.06 6.63 -24.63
N ARG A 53 -3.01 5.74 -24.32
CA ARG A 53 -2.73 4.30 -24.22
C ARG A 53 -2.78 3.70 -25.63
N PRO A 54 -1.93 2.72 -25.95
CA PRO A 54 -2.03 2.01 -27.22
C PRO A 54 -3.37 1.27 -27.31
N GLU A 55 -3.81 1.03 -28.55
CA GLU A 55 -4.97 0.20 -28.83
C GLU A 55 -4.75 -1.24 -28.35
N GLU A 56 -5.83 -1.89 -27.92
CA GLU A 56 -5.77 -3.27 -27.47
C GLU A 56 -5.46 -4.22 -28.65
N THR A 57 -4.45 -5.07 -28.45
CA THR A 57 -3.99 -6.04 -29.45
C THR A 57 -4.57 -7.44 -29.25
N PHE A 58 -5.07 -7.75 -28.05
CA PHE A 58 -5.73 -9.01 -27.75
C PHE A 58 -7.24 -8.96 -28.05
N SER A 59 -7.77 -9.99 -28.71
CA SER A 59 -9.21 -10.09 -29.01
C SER A 59 -10.01 -10.58 -27.81
N PHE A 60 -10.66 -9.65 -27.10
CA PHE A 60 -11.58 -9.95 -26.01
C PHE A 60 -13.01 -10.22 -26.53
N PRO A 61 -13.75 -11.19 -25.96
CA PRO A 61 -13.45 -11.88 -24.71
C PRO A 61 -12.57 -13.13 -24.88
N ILE A 62 -11.77 -13.44 -23.86
CA ILE A 62 -11.03 -14.69 -23.76
C ILE A 62 -12.03 -15.84 -23.78
N GLN A 63 -11.89 -16.80 -24.70
CA GLN A 63 -12.79 -17.94 -24.80
C GLN A 63 -12.59 -18.91 -23.61
N LEU A 64 -13.66 -19.61 -23.21
CA LEU A 64 -13.51 -20.66 -22.18
C LEU A 64 -12.60 -21.77 -22.72
N GLY A 65 -11.69 -22.25 -21.88
CA GLY A 65 -10.63 -23.17 -22.28
C GLY A 65 -9.40 -22.49 -22.88
N GLU A 66 -9.45 -21.21 -23.23
CA GLU A 66 -8.32 -20.46 -23.80
C GLU A 66 -7.59 -19.60 -22.75
N VAL A 67 -6.37 -19.16 -23.09
CA VAL A 67 -5.55 -18.30 -22.25
C VAL A 67 -5.68 -16.83 -22.68
N GLY A 68 -5.66 -15.93 -21.70
CA GLY A 68 -5.54 -14.49 -21.97
C GLY A 68 -4.10 -14.08 -22.32
N PRO A 69 -3.87 -12.79 -22.61
CA PRO A 69 -2.55 -12.29 -22.96
C PRO A 69 -1.59 -12.44 -21.77
N ALA A 70 -0.36 -12.88 -22.06
CA ALA A 70 0.71 -12.98 -21.07
C ALA A 70 1.53 -11.69 -20.96
N ASP A 71 1.72 -10.99 -22.09
CA ASP A 71 2.41 -9.70 -22.16
C ASP A 71 1.52 -8.57 -21.69
N SER A 72 2.12 -7.62 -20.95
CA SER A 72 1.51 -6.31 -20.72
C SER A 72 1.31 -5.58 -22.05
N LEU A 73 0.33 -4.69 -22.13
CA LEU A 73 0.12 -3.88 -23.33
C LEU A 73 1.15 -2.74 -23.44
N TYR A 74 1.52 -2.16 -22.31
CA TYR A 74 2.36 -0.95 -22.24
C TYR A 74 3.16 -0.80 -20.93
N SER A 75 3.26 -1.85 -20.12
CA SER A 75 3.91 -1.79 -18.80
C SER A 75 5.34 -2.34 -18.78
N GLY A 76 5.95 -2.48 -19.96
CA GLY A 76 7.30 -2.99 -20.11
C GLY A 76 7.41 -4.51 -20.11
N GLN A 77 8.65 -4.97 -20.04
CA GLN A 77 9.02 -6.37 -20.14
C GLN A 77 8.55 -7.17 -18.93
N ARG A 78 8.31 -8.47 -19.14
CA ARG A 78 8.00 -9.42 -18.08
C ARG A 78 9.17 -9.51 -17.10
N GLN A 79 8.90 -9.21 -15.84
CA GLN A 79 9.84 -9.43 -14.76
C GLN A 79 10.07 -10.93 -14.52
N TYR A 80 11.34 -11.31 -14.34
CA TYR A 80 11.78 -12.61 -13.83
C TYR A 80 12.85 -12.43 -12.73
N PRO A 81 12.95 -13.36 -11.76
CA PRO A 81 12.17 -14.58 -11.63
C PRO A 81 10.70 -14.29 -11.26
N PHE A 82 9.82 -15.26 -11.49
CA PHE A 82 8.40 -15.10 -11.21
C PHE A 82 7.81 -16.41 -10.69
N TYR A 83 7.15 -16.37 -9.53
CA TYR A 83 6.55 -17.56 -8.91
C TYR A 83 5.05 -17.64 -9.17
N CYS A 84 4.58 -18.82 -9.61
CA CYS A 84 3.16 -19.07 -9.88
C CYS A 84 2.42 -19.51 -8.63
N MET A 85 1.26 -18.91 -8.38
CA MET A 85 0.44 -19.17 -7.19
C MET A 85 -0.91 -19.82 -7.55
N THR A 86 -1.01 -20.46 -8.71
CA THR A 86 -2.24 -21.09 -9.20
C THR A 86 -2.73 -22.23 -8.30
N LEU A 87 -1.80 -23.05 -7.78
CA LEU A 87 -2.10 -24.12 -6.83
C LEU A 87 -2.60 -23.55 -5.51
N ASP A 88 -1.93 -22.52 -5.00
CA ASP A 88 -2.30 -21.84 -3.76
C ASP A 88 -3.69 -21.17 -3.88
N ALA A 89 -4.05 -20.73 -5.09
CA ALA A 89 -5.37 -20.21 -5.43
C ALA A 89 -6.46 -21.29 -5.70
N GLY A 90 -6.14 -22.59 -5.59
CA GLY A 90 -7.07 -23.69 -5.87
C GLY A 90 -7.42 -23.87 -7.35
N LEU A 91 -6.54 -23.43 -8.26
CA LEU A 91 -6.76 -23.48 -9.71
C LEU A 91 -6.09 -24.69 -10.37
N GLY A 92 -5.25 -25.42 -9.64
CA GLY A 92 -4.40 -26.47 -10.18
C GLY A 92 -3.05 -25.92 -10.64
N GLN A 93 -2.29 -26.75 -11.35
CA GLN A 93 -0.97 -26.38 -11.86
C GLN A 93 -1.09 -25.40 -13.03
N PRO A 94 -0.12 -24.48 -13.20
CA PRO A 94 -0.10 -23.60 -14.37
C PRO A 94 0.24 -24.40 -15.63
N LEU A 95 0.00 -23.82 -16.80
CA LEU A 95 0.38 -24.43 -18.07
C LEU A 95 1.90 -24.51 -18.23
N VAL A 96 2.38 -25.63 -18.77
CA VAL A 96 3.77 -25.76 -19.25
C VAL A 96 3.99 -24.78 -20.40
N ASP A 97 5.01 -23.94 -20.28
CA ASP A 97 5.40 -22.96 -21.29
C ASP A 97 6.88 -23.05 -21.71
N ASN A 98 7.66 -23.93 -21.06
CA ASN A 98 9.07 -24.18 -21.37
C ASN A 98 9.55 -25.53 -20.81
N GLU A 99 10.65 -26.06 -21.35
CA GLU A 99 11.32 -27.30 -20.91
C GLU A 99 12.71 -27.01 -20.31
N GLU A 100 13.15 -25.76 -20.35
CA GLU A 100 14.49 -25.29 -20.00
C GLU A 100 14.71 -25.12 -18.48
N GLY A 101 13.67 -25.32 -17.66
CA GLY A 101 13.77 -25.19 -16.21
C GLY A 101 13.41 -23.81 -15.67
N TYR A 102 12.81 -22.94 -16.48
CA TYR A 102 12.45 -21.59 -16.07
C TYR A 102 11.09 -21.54 -15.38
N GLY A 103 11.04 -20.89 -14.21
CA GLY A 103 9.81 -20.79 -13.43
C GLY A 103 9.55 -22.00 -12.55
N VAL A 104 8.27 -22.26 -12.23
CA VAL A 104 7.88 -23.36 -11.34
C VAL A 104 7.80 -24.68 -12.11
N PRO A 105 8.22 -25.82 -11.54
CA PRO A 105 8.02 -27.12 -12.17
C PRO A 105 6.53 -27.51 -12.19
N VAL A 106 6.12 -28.17 -13.27
CA VAL A 106 4.78 -28.74 -13.47
C VAL A 106 4.89 -30.26 -13.50
N TYR A 107 3.99 -30.93 -12.79
CA TYR A 107 4.03 -32.37 -12.55
C TYR A 107 2.85 -33.12 -13.21
N ASP A 108 3.05 -34.38 -13.59
CA ASP A 108 1.95 -35.29 -13.91
C ASP A 108 1.34 -35.93 -12.64
N GLY A 109 0.39 -36.86 -12.84
CA GLY A 109 -0.25 -37.60 -11.75
C GLY A 109 0.66 -38.57 -10.99
N ASN A 110 1.87 -38.85 -11.50
CA ASN A 110 2.88 -39.69 -10.88
C ASN A 110 4.01 -38.87 -10.24
N GLU A 111 3.79 -37.55 -10.07
CA GLU A 111 4.76 -36.59 -9.56
C GLU A 111 6.06 -36.48 -10.39
N GLN A 112 6.01 -36.82 -11.68
CA GLN A 112 7.11 -36.58 -12.61
C GLN A 112 6.99 -35.19 -13.22
N ILE A 113 8.12 -34.47 -13.34
CA ILE A 113 8.14 -33.16 -13.99
C ILE A 113 7.87 -33.36 -15.49
N ILE A 114 6.86 -32.67 -16.01
CA ILE A 114 6.47 -32.67 -17.42
C ILE A 114 6.81 -31.36 -18.14
N GLY A 115 7.47 -30.44 -17.45
CA GLY A 115 7.88 -29.13 -17.96
C GLY A 115 7.82 -28.07 -16.87
N TYR A 116 7.94 -26.81 -17.26
CA TYR A 116 7.98 -25.67 -16.34
C TYR A 116 7.04 -24.54 -16.80
N SER A 117 6.68 -23.67 -15.86
CA SER A 117 5.86 -22.49 -16.12
C SER A 117 6.53 -21.24 -15.55
N LYS A 118 7.03 -20.38 -16.44
CA LYS A 118 7.58 -19.06 -16.09
C LYS A 118 6.53 -17.95 -16.18
N ASP A 119 5.46 -18.16 -16.96
CA ASP A 119 4.43 -17.16 -17.23
C ASP A 119 3.12 -17.42 -16.51
N CYS A 120 3.01 -18.54 -15.79
CA CYS A 120 1.92 -18.84 -14.85
C CYS A 120 0.51 -18.81 -15.48
N LEU A 121 0.41 -19.06 -16.78
CA LEU A 121 -0.86 -18.95 -17.50
C LEU A 121 -1.83 -20.08 -17.12
N ILE A 122 -3.11 -19.75 -17.09
CA ILE A 122 -4.21 -20.69 -16.86
C ILE A 122 -5.33 -20.46 -17.85
N ARG A 123 -6.00 -21.55 -18.23
CA ARG A 123 -7.15 -21.53 -19.12
C ARG A 123 -8.35 -20.91 -18.42
N SER A 124 -9.11 -20.09 -19.14
CA SER A 124 -10.32 -19.47 -18.63
C SER A 124 -11.39 -20.52 -18.36
N ARG A 125 -12.00 -20.51 -17.17
CA ARG A 125 -12.99 -21.51 -16.75
C ARG A 125 -14.11 -20.87 -15.93
N LEU A 126 -15.21 -21.62 -15.80
CA LEU A 126 -16.31 -21.29 -14.90
C LEU A 126 -16.29 -22.21 -13.70
N ASP A 127 -16.38 -21.62 -12.53
CA ASP A 127 -16.65 -22.29 -11.27
C ASP A 127 -17.97 -21.72 -10.71
N TYR A 128 -18.65 -22.49 -9.87
CA TYR A 128 -19.89 -22.06 -9.22
C TYR A 128 -19.76 -22.18 -7.71
N TYR A 129 -20.42 -21.27 -7.01
CA TYR A 129 -20.45 -21.20 -5.55
C TYR A 129 -21.86 -20.88 -5.09
N TYR A 130 -22.21 -21.26 -3.87
CA TYR A 130 -23.48 -20.92 -3.26
C TYR A 130 -23.29 -20.44 -1.83
N ALA A 131 -24.20 -19.60 -1.36
CA ALA A 131 -24.24 -19.23 0.04
C ALA A 131 -25.00 -20.26 0.86
N VAL A 132 -24.49 -20.57 2.06
CA VAL A 132 -25.04 -21.63 2.92
C VAL A 132 -26.22 -21.09 3.75
N THR A 133 -27.28 -21.90 3.89
CA THR A 133 -28.41 -21.60 4.79
C THR A 133 -27.96 -21.56 6.24
N GLY A 134 -28.40 -20.56 7.01
CA GLY A 134 -28.32 -20.59 8.48
C GLY A 134 -27.22 -19.76 9.14
N ASP A 135 -26.46 -18.97 8.40
CA ASP A 135 -25.64 -17.89 8.96
C ASP A 135 -25.63 -16.70 7.97
N VAL A 136 -26.41 -15.67 8.29
CA VAL A 136 -26.56 -14.46 7.46
C VAL A 136 -25.49 -13.42 7.83
N ASP A 137 -24.91 -13.53 9.02
CA ASP A 137 -23.90 -12.59 9.55
C ASP A 137 -22.45 -13.02 9.27
N ASP A 138 -22.21 -14.25 8.79
CA ASP A 138 -20.90 -14.65 8.25
C ASP A 138 -20.87 -14.40 6.74
N ASP A 139 -20.27 -13.27 6.34
CA ASP A 139 -19.95 -12.95 4.96
C ASP A 139 -19.20 -14.10 4.25
N TYR A 140 -18.56 -15.02 4.98
CA TYR A 140 -17.75 -16.11 4.43
C TYR A 140 -18.44 -17.48 4.37
N ALA A 141 -19.76 -17.57 4.61
CA ALA A 141 -20.54 -18.79 4.43
C ALA A 141 -20.78 -19.16 2.95
N ILE A 142 -19.72 -19.20 2.15
CA ILE A 142 -19.72 -19.50 0.71
C ILE A 142 -19.04 -20.85 0.47
N LYS A 143 -19.68 -21.74 -0.30
CA LYS A 143 -19.14 -23.07 -0.64
C LYS A 143 -19.16 -23.33 -2.14
N PRO A 144 -18.24 -24.18 -2.67
CA PRO A 144 -18.29 -24.61 -4.07
C PRO A 144 -19.63 -25.30 -4.40
N TYR A 145 -20.17 -25.00 -5.58
CA TYR A 145 -21.34 -25.63 -6.17
C TYR A 145 -20.87 -26.52 -7.33
N ASP A 146 -21.06 -27.83 -7.19
CA ASP A 146 -20.81 -28.79 -8.26
C ASP A 146 -22.09 -28.96 -9.10
N ILE A 147 -22.01 -28.71 -10.40
CA ILE A 147 -23.17 -28.83 -11.30
C ILE A 147 -23.56 -30.29 -11.51
N ASP A 148 -22.59 -31.20 -11.52
CA ASP A 148 -22.81 -32.63 -11.76
C ASP A 148 -23.28 -33.34 -10.47
N ASN A 149 -22.95 -32.78 -9.31
CA ASN A 149 -23.40 -33.23 -7.99
C ASN A 149 -23.88 -32.07 -7.11
N PRO A 150 -25.07 -31.50 -7.39
CA PRO A 150 -25.53 -30.29 -6.74
C PRO A 150 -25.78 -30.49 -5.23
N PRO A 151 -25.51 -29.47 -4.40
CA PRO A 151 -25.81 -29.51 -2.97
C PRO A 151 -27.32 -29.65 -2.72
N ALA A 152 -27.68 -30.13 -1.53
CA ALA A 152 -29.07 -30.22 -1.13
C ALA A 152 -29.74 -28.84 -1.18
N LYS A 153 -30.94 -28.72 -1.78
CA LYS A 153 -31.63 -27.42 -1.91
C LYS A 153 -31.87 -26.72 -0.57
N SER A 154 -32.03 -27.48 0.51
CA SER A 154 -32.18 -26.96 1.87
C SER A 154 -30.90 -26.30 2.43
N SER A 155 -29.71 -26.63 1.91
CA SER A 155 -28.46 -26.01 2.34
C SER A 155 -28.11 -24.74 1.57
N ILE A 156 -28.87 -24.39 0.53
CA ILE A 156 -28.64 -23.18 -0.27
C ILE A 156 -29.48 -22.04 0.30
N ALA A 157 -28.82 -20.94 0.68
CA ALA A 157 -29.48 -19.71 1.07
C ALA A 157 -30.31 -19.15 -0.08
N HIS A 158 -31.34 -18.38 0.25
CA HIS A 158 -32.19 -17.74 -0.74
C HIS A 158 -32.20 -16.24 -0.52
N ILE A 159 -32.29 -15.51 -1.62
CA ILE A 159 -32.30 -14.05 -1.65
C ILE A 159 -33.48 -13.56 -2.50
N GLU A 160 -34.02 -12.40 -2.15
CA GLU A 160 -35.07 -11.78 -2.95
C GLU A 160 -34.46 -10.94 -4.08
N VAL A 161 -34.79 -11.30 -5.32
CA VAL A 161 -34.39 -10.54 -6.52
C VAL A 161 -35.66 -10.16 -7.28
N ALA A 162 -35.92 -8.85 -7.40
CA ALA A 162 -37.11 -8.32 -8.06
C ALA A 162 -38.44 -8.94 -7.59
N GLY A 163 -38.63 -9.08 -6.26
CA GLY A 163 -39.85 -9.63 -5.67
C GLY A 163 -39.95 -11.17 -5.71
N LYS A 164 -38.90 -11.86 -6.14
CA LYS A 164 -38.87 -13.34 -6.22
C LYS A 164 -37.75 -13.91 -5.38
N LEU A 165 -38.08 -14.89 -4.56
CA LEU A 165 -37.11 -15.66 -3.79
C LEU A 165 -36.38 -16.63 -4.74
N VAL A 166 -35.05 -16.49 -4.84
CA VAL A 166 -34.20 -17.32 -5.70
C VAL A 166 -33.03 -17.90 -4.91
N PRO A 167 -32.50 -19.08 -5.29
CA PRO A 167 -31.28 -19.62 -4.70
C PRO A 167 -30.11 -18.67 -4.90
N GLU A 168 -29.33 -18.44 -3.84
CA GLU A 168 -28.16 -17.56 -3.86
C GLU A 168 -26.94 -18.30 -4.43
N ILE A 169 -26.85 -18.34 -5.76
CA ILE A 169 -25.80 -19.04 -6.52
C ILE A 169 -24.99 -18.03 -7.36
N TYR A 170 -23.67 -18.15 -7.26
CA TYR A 170 -22.69 -17.28 -7.90
C TYR A 170 -21.93 -18.03 -8.99
N ARG A 171 -21.85 -17.43 -10.19
CA ARG A 171 -20.88 -17.83 -11.22
C ARG A 171 -19.60 -17.06 -11.02
N LEU A 172 -18.48 -17.77 -10.95
CA LEU A 172 -17.13 -17.22 -10.90
C LEU A 172 -16.37 -17.63 -12.17
N GLU A 173 -16.01 -16.67 -13.00
CA GLU A 173 -15.06 -16.88 -14.11
C GLU A 173 -13.64 -16.54 -13.64
N ARG A 174 -12.68 -17.44 -13.91
CA ARG A 174 -11.25 -17.25 -13.63
C ARG A 174 -10.39 -17.65 -14.81
N GLY A 175 -9.31 -16.90 -15.03
CA GLY A 175 -8.29 -17.17 -16.03
C GLY A 175 -7.09 -16.24 -15.81
N SER A 176 -6.14 -16.18 -16.74
CA SER A 176 -4.97 -15.29 -16.62
C SER A 176 -5.00 -14.12 -17.62
N ILE A 177 -4.68 -12.90 -17.14
CA ILE A 177 -4.39 -11.69 -17.93
C ILE A 177 -3.09 -11.08 -17.38
N ASN A 178 -2.14 -10.76 -18.25
CA ASN A 178 -0.79 -10.29 -17.91
C ASN A 178 -0.07 -11.22 -16.91
N ARG A 179 -0.30 -12.54 -17.00
CA ARG A 179 0.14 -13.57 -16.04
C ARG A 179 -0.59 -13.58 -14.69
N TYR A 180 -1.49 -12.65 -14.40
CA TYR A 180 -2.23 -12.56 -13.14
C TYR A 180 -3.63 -13.17 -13.25
N VAL A 181 -4.15 -13.73 -12.16
CA VAL A 181 -5.46 -14.39 -12.14
C VAL A 181 -6.57 -13.33 -12.05
N TYR A 182 -7.43 -13.24 -13.06
CA TYR A 182 -8.63 -12.41 -13.03
C TYR A 182 -9.82 -13.18 -12.44
N HIS A 183 -10.77 -12.43 -11.89
CA HIS A 183 -12.01 -12.92 -11.29
C HIS A 183 -13.18 -12.10 -11.84
N ILE A 184 -14.25 -12.77 -12.26
CA ILE A 184 -15.54 -12.14 -12.58
C ILE A 184 -16.64 -12.91 -11.86
N VAL A 185 -17.35 -12.25 -10.95
CA VAL A 185 -18.42 -12.84 -10.15
C VAL A 185 -19.75 -12.16 -10.45
N MET A 186 -20.79 -12.96 -10.67
CA MET A 186 -22.17 -12.50 -10.73
C MET A 186 -23.12 -13.53 -10.10
N LEU A 187 -24.21 -13.03 -9.50
CA LEU A 187 -25.36 -13.85 -9.12
C LEU A 187 -26.05 -14.38 -10.39
N VAL A 188 -26.40 -15.66 -10.41
CA VAL A 188 -27.02 -16.33 -11.56
C VAL A 188 -28.20 -17.21 -11.14
N PRO A 189 -29.23 -17.38 -11.99
CA PRO A 189 -30.30 -18.31 -11.69
C PRO A 189 -29.87 -19.77 -11.90
N GLU A 190 -30.52 -20.71 -11.21
CA GLU A 190 -30.26 -22.16 -11.31
C GLU A 190 -30.34 -22.68 -12.76
N HIS A 191 -31.30 -22.19 -13.56
CA HIS A 191 -31.42 -22.56 -14.99
C HIS A 191 -30.30 -21.98 -15.88
N GLY A 192 -29.49 -21.08 -15.34
CA GLY A 192 -28.36 -20.44 -16.01
C GLY A 192 -27.01 -21.09 -15.73
N LEU A 193 -26.99 -22.16 -14.93
CA LEU A 193 -25.78 -22.94 -14.67
C LEU A 193 -25.19 -23.48 -15.99
N GLY A 194 -23.87 -23.43 -16.12
CA GLY A 194 -23.15 -23.75 -17.35
C GLY A 194 -23.18 -22.65 -18.42
N ASN A 195 -24.08 -21.66 -18.33
CA ASN A 195 -24.19 -20.59 -19.32
C ASN A 195 -23.37 -19.36 -18.91
N ARG A 196 -22.24 -19.14 -19.58
CA ARG A 196 -21.38 -17.96 -19.39
C ARG A 196 -22.10 -16.64 -19.63
N ASN A 197 -23.04 -16.58 -20.56
CA ASN A 197 -23.63 -15.34 -21.02
C ASN A 197 -24.84 -14.89 -20.20
N ILE A 198 -25.28 -15.70 -19.21
CA ILE A 198 -26.43 -15.32 -18.40
C ILE A 198 -26.07 -14.14 -17.49
N LYS A 199 -26.93 -13.11 -17.53
CA LYS A 199 -26.80 -11.85 -16.77
C LYS A 199 -28.15 -11.33 -16.25
N GLN A 200 -29.12 -12.23 -16.09
CA GLN A 200 -30.51 -11.89 -15.74
C GLN A 200 -30.62 -11.06 -14.45
N PHE A 201 -29.78 -11.34 -13.46
CA PHE A 201 -29.80 -10.65 -12.16
C PHE A 201 -28.83 -9.46 -12.08
N TRP A 202 -28.10 -9.15 -13.14
CA TRP A 202 -27.16 -8.04 -13.12
C TRP A 202 -27.89 -6.70 -13.24
N ASN A 203 -27.70 -5.82 -12.26
CA ASN A 203 -28.30 -4.48 -12.20
C ASN A 203 -27.54 -3.43 -13.04
N LYS A 204 -26.61 -3.87 -13.89
CA LYS A 204 -25.69 -3.04 -14.70
C LYS A 204 -24.65 -2.24 -13.92
N LYS A 205 -24.49 -2.46 -12.62
CA LYS A 205 -23.46 -1.81 -11.80
C LYS A 205 -22.27 -2.74 -11.61
N LEU A 206 -21.07 -2.19 -11.64
CA LEU A 206 -19.83 -2.96 -11.57
C LEU A 206 -18.96 -2.48 -10.41
N LEU A 207 -18.44 -3.43 -9.63
CA LEU A 207 -17.41 -3.16 -8.62
C LEU A 207 -16.08 -3.71 -9.09
N TYR A 208 -15.04 -2.88 -9.01
CA TYR A 208 -13.65 -3.33 -9.14
C TYR A 208 -13.05 -3.52 -7.75
N GLN A 209 -12.81 -4.76 -7.34
CA GLN A 209 -12.22 -5.09 -6.05
C GLN A 209 -10.70 -5.05 -6.11
N PHE A 210 -10.12 -4.05 -5.45
CA PHE A 210 -8.68 -3.94 -5.19
C PHE A 210 -8.32 -4.57 -3.85
N LYS A 211 -7.11 -5.13 -3.72
CA LYS A 211 -6.65 -5.73 -2.45
C LYS A 211 -5.39 -5.04 -1.93
N GLY A 212 -5.37 -4.84 -0.62
CA GLY A 212 -4.24 -4.27 0.12
C GLY A 212 -3.24 -5.30 0.62
N GLY A 213 -2.25 -4.81 1.36
CA GLY A 213 -1.08 -5.53 1.85
C GLY A 213 0.19 -4.97 1.23
N SER A 214 1.36 -5.45 1.65
CA SER A 214 2.64 -4.87 1.26
C SER A 214 3.66 -5.94 0.88
N SER A 215 4.20 -5.88 -0.33
CA SER A 215 5.25 -6.77 -0.85
C SER A 215 5.93 -6.15 -2.08
N ILE A 216 7.02 -6.78 -2.52
CA ILE A 216 8.00 -6.26 -3.49
C ILE A 216 7.99 -6.92 -4.88
N GLY A 217 6.89 -7.51 -5.35
CA GLY A 217 6.85 -8.13 -6.70
C GLY A 217 7.13 -9.63 -6.77
N PHE A 218 7.56 -10.07 -7.96
CA PHE A 218 8.10 -11.41 -8.29
C PHE A 218 7.12 -12.59 -8.17
N ARG A 219 5.83 -12.37 -7.92
CA ARG A 219 4.86 -13.44 -7.69
C ARG A 219 3.52 -13.11 -8.34
N GLN A 220 2.86 -14.14 -8.88
CA GLN A 220 1.55 -14.03 -9.51
C GLN A 220 0.45 -13.56 -8.55
N GLY A 221 0.62 -13.83 -7.25
CA GLY A 221 -0.40 -13.54 -6.27
C GLY A 221 -1.61 -14.48 -6.35
N GLN A 222 -2.42 -14.43 -5.29
CA GLN A 222 -3.62 -15.26 -5.17
C GLN A 222 -4.79 -14.51 -4.55
N ILE A 223 -5.99 -14.94 -4.95
CA ILE A 223 -7.26 -14.51 -4.37
C ILE A 223 -8.12 -15.77 -4.21
N GLY A 224 -8.45 -16.13 -2.97
CA GLY A 224 -9.37 -17.24 -2.70
C GLY A 224 -10.80 -16.87 -3.10
N ALA A 225 -11.47 -17.79 -3.79
CA ALA A 225 -12.82 -17.59 -4.33
C ALA A 225 -13.87 -17.27 -3.25
N GLU A 226 -13.94 -18.10 -2.20
CA GLU A 226 -14.90 -17.94 -1.10
C GLU A 226 -14.77 -16.57 -0.45
N ARG A 227 -13.54 -16.15 -0.14
CA ARG A 227 -13.27 -14.83 0.45
C ARG A 227 -13.57 -13.67 -0.50
N PHE A 228 -13.38 -13.85 -1.80
CA PHE A 228 -13.65 -12.82 -2.81
C PHE A 228 -15.15 -12.59 -2.99
N ILE A 229 -15.92 -13.68 -3.08
CA ILE A 229 -17.39 -13.65 -3.17
C ILE A 229 -17.95 -13.12 -1.85
N GLY A 230 -17.54 -13.72 -0.73
CA GLY A 230 -18.09 -13.46 0.58
C GLY A 230 -17.98 -11.99 1.01
N ARG A 231 -16.81 -11.38 0.81
CA ARG A 231 -16.56 -9.96 1.10
C ARG A 231 -17.52 -8.99 0.37
N ARG A 232 -18.19 -9.45 -0.69
CA ARG A 232 -19.14 -8.65 -1.48
C ARG A 232 -20.51 -9.33 -1.61
N ARG A 233 -20.81 -10.32 -0.77
CA ARG A 233 -22.06 -11.11 -0.81
C ARG A 233 -23.30 -10.22 -0.82
N SER A 234 -23.36 -9.23 0.09
CA SER A 234 -24.47 -8.28 0.18
C SER A 234 -24.66 -7.47 -1.12
N LEU A 235 -23.59 -7.03 -1.77
CA LEU A 235 -23.66 -6.26 -3.01
C LEU A 235 -23.97 -7.15 -4.23
N LEU A 236 -23.39 -8.35 -4.28
CA LEU A 236 -23.72 -9.36 -5.29
C LEU A 236 -25.20 -9.76 -5.23
N SER A 237 -25.76 -9.88 -4.01
CA SER A 237 -27.18 -10.14 -3.76
C SER A 237 -28.09 -9.02 -4.27
N GLN A 238 -27.61 -7.77 -4.30
CA GLN A 238 -28.30 -6.63 -4.90
C GLN A 238 -28.14 -6.55 -6.43
N GLY A 239 -27.47 -7.53 -7.04
CA GLY A 239 -27.28 -7.64 -8.48
C GLY A 239 -26.04 -6.95 -9.03
N TYR A 240 -25.10 -6.49 -8.18
CA TYR A 240 -23.82 -5.99 -8.68
C TYR A 240 -23.01 -7.13 -9.33
N ALA A 241 -22.22 -6.78 -10.34
CA ALA A 241 -21.11 -7.62 -10.76
C ALA A 241 -19.83 -7.20 -10.02
N VAL A 242 -18.97 -8.17 -9.69
CA VAL A 242 -17.69 -7.90 -9.03
C VAL A 242 -16.55 -8.48 -9.85
N ILE A 243 -15.57 -7.64 -10.19
CA ILE A 243 -14.35 -8.06 -10.90
C ILE A 243 -13.11 -7.71 -10.08
N GLY A 244 -12.01 -8.40 -10.36
CA GLY A 244 -10.72 -8.12 -9.74
C GLY A 244 -9.61 -8.99 -10.30
N SER A 245 -8.37 -8.72 -9.90
CA SER A 245 -7.21 -9.51 -10.33
C SER A 245 -6.19 -9.65 -9.21
N SER A 246 -5.47 -10.77 -9.17
CA SER A 246 -4.35 -10.96 -8.26
C SER A 246 -3.22 -9.94 -8.49
N GLY A 247 -3.14 -9.36 -9.69
CA GLY A 247 -2.19 -8.28 -10.03
C GLY A 247 -2.64 -6.89 -9.56
N ASN A 248 -3.87 -6.75 -9.08
CA ASN A 248 -4.35 -5.57 -8.37
C ASN A 248 -4.43 -5.81 -6.85
N ASN A 249 -3.55 -6.69 -6.36
CA ASN A 249 -3.34 -6.95 -4.95
C ASN A 249 -1.92 -6.53 -4.56
N THR A 250 -1.81 -5.48 -3.76
CA THR A 250 -0.52 -4.90 -3.36
C THR A 250 0.27 -5.75 -2.36
N SER A 251 -0.34 -6.84 -1.86
CA SER A 251 0.40 -7.93 -1.21
C SER A 251 1.40 -8.64 -2.14
N TYR A 252 1.41 -8.30 -3.44
CA TYR A 252 2.29 -8.92 -4.42
C TYR A 252 3.11 -7.93 -5.24
N SER A 253 2.58 -6.78 -5.65
CA SER A 253 3.36 -5.75 -6.36
C SER A 253 2.71 -4.37 -6.20
N TYR A 254 3.53 -3.32 -6.25
CA TYR A 254 3.11 -1.93 -6.27
C TYR A 254 3.41 -1.23 -7.61
N ASN A 255 3.66 -1.99 -8.67
CA ASN A 255 3.82 -1.42 -10.02
C ASN A 255 2.47 -0.90 -10.54
N MET A 256 2.19 0.39 -10.36
CA MET A 256 0.88 0.96 -10.69
C MET A 256 0.62 1.10 -12.20
N LEU A 257 1.69 1.12 -13.01
CA LEU A 257 1.55 1.08 -14.47
C LEU A 257 0.98 -0.28 -14.91
N LEU A 258 1.56 -1.36 -14.39
CA LEU A 258 1.08 -2.72 -14.61
C LEU A 258 -0.29 -2.96 -14.01
N ALA A 259 -0.56 -2.42 -12.81
CA ALA A 259 -1.87 -2.50 -12.17
C ALA A 259 -2.97 -1.82 -13.02
N GLU A 260 -2.67 -0.66 -13.63
CA GLU A 260 -3.59 0.02 -14.55
C GLU A 260 -3.90 -0.84 -15.78
N ASP A 261 -2.88 -1.37 -16.46
CA ASP A 261 -3.04 -2.22 -17.65
C ASP A 261 -3.88 -3.48 -17.34
N ILE A 262 -3.59 -4.14 -16.21
CA ILE A 262 -4.38 -5.28 -15.74
C ILE A 262 -5.83 -4.87 -15.50
N ALA A 263 -6.08 -3.77 -14.79
CA ALA A 263 -7.44 -3.35 -14.47
C ALA A 263 -8.25 -2.99 -15.72
N ARG A 264 -7.61 -2.31 -16.68
CA ARG A 264 -8.18 -2.00 -17.99
C ARG A 264 -8.59 -3.27 -18.73
N ARG A 265 -7.70 -4.27 -18.80
CA ARG A 265 -7.94 -5.52 -19.52
C ARG A 265 -8.95 -6.44 -18.83
N VAL A 266 -8.98 -6.45 -17.50
CA VAL A 266 -10.00 -7.18 -16.73
C VAL A 266 -11.38 -6.56 -16.93
N LYS A 267 -11.48 -5.22 -16.92
CA LYS A 267 -12.72 -4.52 -17.29
C LYS A 267 -13.09 -4.81 -18.74
N LYS A 268 -12.13 -4.81 -19.67
CA LYS A 268 -12.37 -5.13 -21.09
C LYS A 268 -12.94 -6.54 -21.27
N GLN A 269 -12.38 -7.54 -20.58
CA GLN A 269 -12.90 -8.90 -20.56
C GLN A 269 -14.37 -8.93 -20.11
N PHE A 270 -14.71 -8.20 -19.04
CA PHE A 270 -16.08 -8.10 -18.57
C PHE A 270 -17.00 -7.41 -19.60
N THR A 271 -16.62 -6.25 -20.11
CA THR A 271 -17.45 -5.46 -21.04
C THR A 271 -17.66 -6.17 -22.38
N SER A 272 -16.68 -6.93 -22.86
CA SER A 272 -16.81 -7.73 -24.08
C SER A 272 -17.81 -8.90 -23.93
N LEU A 273 -18.06 -9.36 -22.71
CA LEU A 273 -19.06 -10.41 -22.43
C LEU A 273 -20.45 -9.84 -22.17
N TYR A 274 -20.54 -8.79 -21.36
CA TYR A 274 -21.82 -8.38 -20.77
C TYR A 274 -22.30 -6.98 -21.22
N GLY A 275 -21.44 -6.20 -21.87
CA GLY A 275 -21.66 -4.80 -22.25
C GLY A 275 -21.19 -3.81 -21.18
N GLU A 276 -21.28 -2.51 -21.50
CA GLU A 276 -20.87 -1.43 -20.60
C GLU A 276 -21.75 -1.35 -19.33
N PRO A 277 -21.15 -1.22 -18.13
CA PRO A 277 -21.89 -0.92 -16.93
C PRO A 277 -22.39 0.53 -16.92
N ILE A 278 -23.34 0.84 -16.05
CA ILE A 278 -23.76 2.23 -15.77
C ILE A 278 -22.59 3.02 -15.17
N TYR A 279 -21.86 2.38 -14.25
CA TYR A 279 -20.64 2.87 -13.63
C TYR A 279 -19.79 1.70 -13.13
N THR A 280 -18.50 1.96 -12.91
CA THR A 280 -17.54 1.09 -12.22
C THR A 280 -17.03 1.76 -10.95
N LEU A 281 -17.41 1.23 -9.79
CA LEU A 281 -16.94 1.71 -8.49
C LEU A 281 -15.70 0.92 -8.05
N GLY A 282 -14.60 1.62 -7.79
CA GLY A 282 -13.43 1.04 -7.14
C GLY A 282 -13.70 0.82 -5.66
N ILE A 283 -13.24 -0.31 -5.11
CA ILE A 283 -13.33 -0.57 -3.67
C ILE A 283 -12.15 -1.43 -3.20
N GLY A 284 -11.50 -1.03 -2.11
CA GLY A 284 -10.30 -1.71 -1.62
C GLY A 284 -9.68 -0.97 -0.45
N GLY A 285 -9.00 -1.72 0.41
CA GLY A 285 -8.36 -1.17 1.61
C GLY A 285 -6.84 -1.15 1.57
N SER A 286 -6.20 -0.28 2.34
CA SER A 286 -4.73 -0.19 2.47
C SER A 286 -4.08 0.07 1.10
N GLY A 287 -3.16 -0.76 0.63
CA GLY A 287 -2.64 -0.66 -0.73
C GLY A 287 -3.69 -0.78 -1.85
N GLY A 288 -4.85 -1.38 -1.59
CA GLY A 288 -5.99 -1.36 -2.52
C GLY A 288 -6.73 -0.01 -2.56
N ALA A 289 -6.56 0.84 -1.55
CA ALA A 289 -7.09 2.20 -1.52
C ALA A 289 -6.21 3.15 -2.34
N LEU A 290 -4.88 3.12 -2.14
CA LEU A 290 -3.96 3.95 -2.96
C LEU A 290 -3.98 3.56 -4.44
N ALA A 291 -4.19 2.28 -4.76
CA ALA A 291 -4.31 1.84 -6.15
C ALA A 291 -5.50 2.52 -6.86
N GLN A 292 -6.59 2.80 -6.14
CA GLN A 292 -7.74 3.53 -6.69
C GLN A 292 -7.38 4.98 -7.02
N TYR A 293 -6.72 5.68 -6.09
CA TYR A 293 -6.24 7.04 -6.33
C TYR A 293 -5.29 7.12 -7.52
N LEU A 294 -4.29 6.25 -7.57
CA LEU A 294 -3.28 6.25 -8.62
C LEU A 294 -3.87 5.84 -9.98
N ILE A 295 -4.75 4.83 -10.05
CA ILE A 295 -5.41 4.46 -11.33
C ILE A 295 -6.32 5.57 -11.84
N ALA A 296 -7.11 6.21 -10.95
CA ALA A 296 -7.99 7.32 -11.31
C ALA A 296 -7.23 8.57 -11.74
N GLN A 297 -6.09 8.85 -11.10
CA GLN A 297 -5.17 9.90 -11.53
C GLN A 297 -4.55 9.60 -12.90
N ASN A 298 -4.09 8.36 -13.07
CA ASN A 298 -3.25 8.02 -14.20
C ASN A 298 -4.08 7.93 -15.47
N SER A 299 -5.30 7.40 -15.43
CA SER A 299 -6.10 7.17 -16.62
C SER A 299 -7.61 7.28 -16.39
N GLU A 300 -8.34 7.46 -17.49
CA GLU A 300 -9.80 7.45 -17.51
C GLU A 300 -10.35 6.11 -18.03
N GLY A 301 -11.65 5.91 -17.82
CA GLY A 301 -12.41 4.78 -18.37
C GLY A 301 -12.34 3.48 -17.57
N ILE A 302 -11.55 3.41 -16.50
CA ILE A 302 -11.49 2.23 -15.62
C ILE A 302 -12.49 2.37 -14.46
N LEU A 303 -12.42 3.48 -13.70
CA LEU A 303 -13.24 3.76 -12.53
C LEU A 303 -14.05 5.04 -12.76
N ASP A 304 -15.27 5.07 -12.23
CA ASP A 304 -16.19 6.22 -12.27
C ASP A 304 -16.40 6.84 -10.87
N GLY A 305 -16.05 6.11 -9.81
CA GLY A 305 -16.07 6.56 -8.42
C GLY A 305 -15.18 5.69 -7.55
N LEU A 306 -14.72 6.22 -6.42
CA LEU A 306 -13.76 5.58 -5.54
C LEU A 306 -14.35 5.38 -4.14
N MET A 307 -14.12 4.19 -3.57
CA MET A 307 -14.29 3.92 -2.14
C MET A 307 -12.96 3.41 -1.55
N PRO A 308 -12.00 4.32 -1.30
CA PRO A 308 -10.76 3.99 -0.62
C PRO A 308 -11.05 3.63 0.84
N LEU A 309 -10.56 2.48 1.31
CA LEU A 309 -10.66 2.10 2.72
C LEU A 309 -9.28 2.21 3.37
N TYR A 310 -9.13 2.91 4.51
CA TYR A 310 -7.83 3.07 5.17
C TYR A 310 -6.74 3.55 4.19
N SER A 311 -6.99 4.68 3.53
CA SER A 311 -6.18 5.10 2.39
C SER A 311 -4.80 5.62 2.78
N TYR A 312 -3.87 5.49 1.82
CA TYR A 312 -2.68 6.32 1.71
C TYR A 312 -2.70 7.02 0.35
N PRO A 313 -2.01 8.17 0.20
CA PRO A 313 -1.84 8.79 -1.11
C PRO A 313 -1.15 7.85 -2.12
N ASP A 314 0.01 7.30 -1.75
CA ASP A 314 0.83 6.40 -2.56
C ASP A 314 1.94 5.76 -1.70
N MET A 315 2.56 4.67 -2.18
CA MET A 315 3.64 4.02 -1.42
C MET A 315 4.96 4.79 -1.41
N VAL A 316 5.22 5.61 -2.42
CA VAL A 316 6.51 6.27 -2.61
C VAL A 316 6.71 7.30 -1.49
N SER A 317 5.72 8.15 -1.25
CA SER A 317 5.70 9.14 -0.18
C SER A 317 5.59 8.53 1.21
N GLN A 318 4.83 7.44 1.36
CA GLN A 318 4.80 6.68 2.62
C GLN A 318 6.19 6.17 3.01
N SER A 319 6.97 5.67 2.03
CA SER A 319 8.34 5.19 2.29
C SER A 319 9.27 6.27 2.86
N ILE A 320 8.96 7.57 2.71
CA ILE A 320 9.82 8.66 3.17
C ILE A 320 10.05 8.59 4.68
N PHE A 321 8.97 8.68 5.46
CA PHE A 321 9.07 8.72 6.93
C PHE A 321 9.25 7.32 7.52
N ILE A 322 8.74 6.27 6.86
CA ILE A 322 8.97 4.88 7.28
C ILE A 322 10.47 4.57 7.32
N LEU A 323 11.24 5.03 6.33
CA LEU A 323 12.70 4.86 6.30
C LEU A 323 13.44 5.76 7.29
N ASP A 324 12.80 6.83 7.79
CA ASP A 324 13.34 7.64 8.89
C ASP A 324 13.10 6.97 10.26
N CYS A 325 12.04 6.17 10.42
CA CYS A 325 11.73 5.48 11.67
C CYS A 325 12.94 4.66 12.16
N ASP A 326 13.54 3.83 11.30
CA ASP A 326 14.70 3.00 11.68
C ASP A 326 15.90 3.84 12.14
N LEU A 327 16.13 4.99 11.50
CA LEU A 327 17.19 5.90 11.93
C LEU A 327 16.90 6.42 13.34
N LEU A 328 15.67 6.90 13.59
CA LEU A 328 15.27 7.43 14.90
C LEU A 328 15.31 6.36 15.99
N GLN A 329 14.85 5.14 15.67
CA GLN A 329 14.90 4.05 16.62
C GLN A 329 16.32 3.61 16.93
N HIS A 330 17.22 3.58 15.93
CA HIS A 330 18.63 3.37 16.20
C HIS A 330 19.18 4.46 17.13
N TYR A 331 18.87 5.73 16.85
CA TYR A 331 19.31 6.85 17.69
C TYR A 331 18.82 6.72 19.14
N PHE A 332 17.54 6.49 19.38
CA PHE A 332 16.98 6.40 20.73
C PHE A 332 17.50 5.19 21.51
N ASN A 333 17.59 4.03 20.86
CA ASN A 333 17.87 2.78 21.56
C ASN A 333 19.36 2.42 21.61
N ILE A 334 20.18 2.97 20.71
CA ILE A 334 21.62 2.69 20.63
C ILE A 334 22.43 3.94 20.93
N THR A 335 22.27 5.00 20.13
CA THR A 335 23.18 6.14 20.15
C THR A 335 23.01 7.04 21.38
N ALA A 336 21.77 7.32 21.78
CA ALA A 336 21.40 8.15 22.92
C ALA A 336 20.75 7.32 24.04
N ASN A 337 21.14 6.04 24.16
CA ASN A 337 20.55 5.09 25.10
C ASN A 337 20.75 5.46 26.59
N ASP A 338 21.74 6.29 26.88
CA ASP A 338 21.99 6.83 28.22
C ASP A 338 21.04 7.99 28.62
N ASN A 339 20.28 8.53 27.66
CA ASN A 339 19.28 9.56 27.94
C ASN A 339 17.93 8.92 28.31
N ASP A 340 17.64 8.88 29.62
CA ASP A 340 16.41 8.30 30.18
C ASP A 340 15.12 8.95 29.63
N LYS A 341 15.17 10.18 29.11
CA LYS A 341 14.01 10.84 28.46
C LYS A 341 13.47 10.02 27.31
N TRP A 342 14.33 9.34 26.55
CA TRP A 342 13.91 8.50 25.43
C TRP A 342 13.28 7.18 25.87
N ARG A 343 13.17 6.89 27.17
CA ARG A 343 12.38 5.75 27.64
C ARG A 343 10.88 6.06 27.68
N ASP A 344 10.52 7.34 27.70
CA ASP A 344 9.14 7.80 27.61
C ASP A 344 8.74 7.92 26.13
N TRP A 345 7.74 7.15 25.72
CA TRP A 345 7.28 7.11 24.32
C TRP A 345 6.53 8.37 23.91
N GLU A 346 5.89 9.07 24.85
CA GLU A 346 5.26 10.37 24.60
C GLU A 346 6.34 11.44 24.33
N GLN A 347 7.55 11.29 24.90
CA GLN A 347 8.67 12.17 24.55
C GLN A 347 9.21 11.89 23.14
N ARG A 348 9.17 10.63 22.68
CA ARG A 348 9.56 10.28 21.30
C ARG A 348 8.56 10.82 20.29
N GLU A 349 7.27 10.81 20.62
CA GLU A 349 6.20 11.38 19.77
C GLU A 349 6.50 12.83 19.38
N ASN A 350 7.07 13.64 20.27
CA ASN A 350 7.44 15.03 19.93
C ASN A 350 8.38 15.13 18.72
N ILE A 351 9.23 14.12 18.50
CA ILE A 351 10.19 14.03 17.38
C ILE A 351 9.63 13.19 16.22
N GLU A 352 9.02 12.05 16.53
CA GLU A 352 8.48 11.11 15.54
C GLU A 352 7.21 11.65 14.88
N GLY A 353 6.43 12.44 15.61
CA GLY A 353 5.15 12.99 15.19
C GLY A 353 4.01 11.98 15.16
N MET A 354 4.30 10.70 15.32
CA MET A 354 3.36 9.57 15.38
C MET A 354 3.06 9.23 16.83
N ASN A 355 1.85 8.70 17.08
CA ASN A 355 1.37 8.36 18.42
C ASN A 355 2.38 7.46 19.17
N GLY A 356 2.77 7.89 20.37
CA GLY A 356 3.65 7.15 21.28
C GLY A 356 2.92 6.80 22.56
N ILE A 357 2.78 5.51 22.85
CA ILE A 357 2.00 5.02 24.00
C ILE A 357 2.91 4.28 24.98
N ASN A 358 3.01 4.83 26.19
CA ASN A 358 3.62 4.16 27.32
C ASN A 358 2.77 2.95 27.78
N ASP A 359 3.43 1.93 28.32
CA ASP A 359 2.89 0.65 28.74
C ASP A 359 2.16 -0.17 27.65
N PHE A 360 2.36 0.19 26.38
CA PHE A 360 1.84 -0.57 25.25
C PHE A 360 2.56 -1.92 25.08
N GLU A 361 1.80 -3.02 25.04
CA GLU A 361 2.37 -4.36 24.85
C GLU A 361 2.77 -4.61 23.38
N HIS A 362 4.07 -4.74 23.13
CA HIS A 362 4.60 -5.11 21.82
C HIS A 362 5.16 -6.55 21.83
N PRO A 363 4.68 -7.48 20.98
CA PRO A 363 5.00 -8.92 21.05
C PRO A 363 6.49 -9.23 20.83
N TYR A 364 7.22 -8.35 20.14
CA TYR A 364 8.65 -8.51 19.87
C TYR A 364 9.58 -7.65 20.75
N THR A 365 9.07 -7.07 21.85
CA THR A 365 9.86 -6.19 22.74
C THR A 365 11.13 -6.87 23.27
N PHE A 366 11.08 -8.19 23.47
CA PHE A 366 12.22 -8.99 23.96
C PHE A 366 13.44 -8.96 23.01
N LEU A 367 13.28 -8.58 21.74
CA LEU A 367 14.39 -8.46 20.80
C LEU A 367 15.23 -7.19 21.05
N VAL A 368 14.68 -6.17 21.69
CA VAL A 368 15.35 -4.87 21.86
C VAL A 368 16.61 -4.97 22.74
N PRO A 369 16.56 -5.49 23.99
CA PRO A 369 17.77 -5.59 24.82
C PRO A 369 18.86 -6.46 24.21
N LEU A 370 18.46 -7.51 23.48
CA LEU A 370 19.39 -8.37 22.77
C LEU A 370 20.16 -7.59 21.69
N ASN A 371 19.45 -6.78 20.91
CA ASN A 371 20.04 -5.93 19.87
C ASN A 371 20.91 -4.81 20.45
N GLN A 372 20.53 -4.22 21.60
CA GLN A 372 21.35 -3.26 22.33
C GLN A 372 22.69 -3.87 22.75
N LEU A 373 22.68 -5.06 23.35
CA LEU A 373 23.91 -5.77 23.74
C LEU A 373 24.82 -6.05 22.54
N PHE A 374 24.25 -6.52 21.42
CA PHE A 374 25.02 -6.76 20.18
C PHE A 374 25.54 -5.49 19.53
N ALA A 375 24.97 -4.33 19.85
CA ALA A 375 25.44 -3.01 19.42
C ALA A 375 26.39 -2.35 20.43
N GLY A 376 26.72 -3.02 21.54
CA GLY A 376 27.57 -2.46 22.60
C GLY A 376 26.87 -1.42 23.49
N ALA A 377 25.54 -1.33 23.42
CA ALA A 377 24.73 -0.43 24.24
C ALA A 377 24.19 -1.15 25.48
N TRP A 378 23.97 -0.42 26.59
CA TRP A 378 23.47 -1.02 27.83
C TRP A 378 22.02 -1.49 27.65
N PRO A 379 21.68 -2.74 27.99
CA PRO A 379 20.34 -3.27 27.74
C PRO A 379 19.28 -2.60 28.62
N SER A 380 18.16 -2.26 28.00
CA SER A 380 16.95 -1.76 28.64
C SER A 380 15.72 -2.38 27.99
N MET A 381 14.75 -2.80 28.79
CA MET A 381 13.45 -3.22 28.26
C MET A 381 12.61 -1.98 27.93
N PRO A 382 12.09 -1.85 26.70
CA PRO A 382 11.06 -0.86 26.40
C PRO A 382 9.79 -1.11 27.21
N ASN A 383 9.16 -0.04 27.67
CA ASN A 383 7.90 -0.01 28.40
C ASN A 383 6.80 0.68 27.58
N GLY A 384 6.74 0.44 26.27
CA GLY A 384 5.77 1.06 25.38
C GLY A 384 6.13 0.88 23.91
N SER A 385 5.42 1.58 23.03
CA SER A 385 5.68 1.56 21.59
C SER A 385 5.16 2.81 20.87
N SER A 386 5.53 2.97 19.61
CA SER A 386 4.95 3.94 18.68
C SER A 386 4.59 3.24 17.37
N GLU A 387 3.82 3.92 16.51
CA GLU A 387 3.50 3.41 15.18
C GLU A 387 4.76 3.02 14.39
N CYS A 388 5.83 3.82 14.48
CA CYS A 388 7.13 3.56 13.85
C CYS A 388 7.69 2.17 14.19
N VAL A 389 7.49 1.70 15.43
CA VAL A 389 8.03 0.43 15.90
C VAL A 389 7.03 -0.69 15.74
N TYR A 390 5.79 -0.49 16.18
CA TYR A 390 4.77 -1.52 16.21
C TYR A 390 4.31 -1.93 14.81
N SER A 391 4.04 -0.94 13.97
CA SER A 391 3.39 -1.16 12.67
C SER A 391 4.36 -1.31 11.51
N TRP A 392 5.54 -0.68 11.62
CA TRP A 392 6.55 -0.67 10.57
C TRP A 392 7.77 -1.52 10.88
N PHE A 393 7.68 -2.40 11.89
CA PHE A 393 8.74 -3.33 12.28
C PHE A 393 9.35 -4.09 11.08
N ILE A 394 10.64 -3.88 10.80
CA ILE A 394 11.41 -4.50 9.70
C ILE A 394 10.93 -4.06 8.29
N ALA A 395 9.91 -3.20 8.15
CA ALA A 395 9.38 -2.79 6.85
C ALA A 395 10.45 -2.10 5.98
N SER A 396 11.26 -1.22 6.57
CA SER A 396 12.42 -0.56 5.97
C SER A 396 13.37 -1.52 5.25
N THR A 397 13.70 -2.64 5.87
CA THR A 397 14.51 -3.72 5.30
C THR A 397 13.86 -4.26 4.03
N PHE A 398 12.58 -4.60 4.07
CA PHE A 398 11.89 -5.16 2.91
C PHE A 398 11.80 -4.16 1.75
N PHE A 399 11.59 -2.87 2.05
CA PHE A 399 11.45 -1.83 1.04
C PHE A 399 12.77 -1.37 0.42
N TYR A 400 13.86 -1.36 1.21
CA TYR A 400 15.06 -0.61 0.86
C TYR A 400 16.34 -1.44 0.82
N ASN A 401 16.44 -2.56 1.55
CA ASN A 401 17.65 -3.39 1.56
C ASN A 401 17.60 -4.47 0.46
N PRO A 402 18.38 -4.37 -0.63
CA PRO A 402 18.38 -5.36 -1.71
C PRO A 402 18.85 -6.74 -1.25
N LYS A 403 19.56 -6.82 -0.12
CA LYS A 403 20.04 -8.04 0.50
C LYS A 403 19.26 -8.44 1.73
N GLN A 404 18.03 -7.95 1.92
CA GLN A 404 17.19 -8.17 3.11
C GLN A 404 17.27 -9.59 3.72
N GLY A 405 17.38 -10.64 2.89
CA GLY A 405 17.80 -11.96 3.34
C GLY A 405 16.68 -12.91 3.76
N TYR A 406 15.44 -12.43 3.88
CA TYR A 406 14.26 -13.20 4.33
C TYR A 406 13.28 -13.42 3.20
N ILE A 407 13.76 -14.06 2.13
CA ILE A 407 12.92 -14.47 1.02
C ILE A 407 12.38 -15.88 1.32
N LYS A 408 11.05 -16.01 1.33
CA LYS A 408 10.35 -17.30 1.44
C LYS A 408 10.90 -18.30 0.39
N PRO A 409 10.84 -19.62 0.63
CA PRO A 409 11.44 -20.65 -0.23
C PRO A 409 10.71 -20.86 -1.58
N PHE A 410 10.14 -19.79 -2.16
CA PHE A 410 9.63 -19.75 -3.53
C PHE A 410 10.75 -19.81 -4.58
N PHE A 411 11.95 -19.40 -4.20
CA PHE A 411 13.13 -19.30 -5.06
C PHE A 411 14.27 -20.10 -4.44
N SER A 412 15.10 -20.74 -5.27
CA SER A 412 16.34 -21.38 -4.81
C SER A 412 17.32 -20.34 -4.28
N ASP A 413 18.30 -20.76 -3.48
CA ASP A 413 19.32 -19.84 -2.95
C ASP A 413 20.18 -19.22 -4.06
N ASP A 414 20.43 -19.95 -5.14
CA ASP A 414 21.11 -19.42 -6.33
C ASP A 414 20.30 -18.31 -7.00
N VAL A 415 18.97 -18.45 -7.10
CA VAL A 415 18.10 -17.40 -7.65
C VAL A 415 18.05 -16.20 -6.70
N LYS A 416 17.95 -16.43 -5.38
CA LYS A 416 17.97 -15.35 -4.38
C LYS A 416 19.25 -14.51 -4.46
N ALA A 417 20.39 -15.11 -4.76
CA ALA A 417 21.67 -14.43 -4.87
C ALA A 417 21.82 -13.57 -6.14
N GLN A 418 21.02 -13.82 -7.19
CA GLN A 418 21.10 -13.13 -8.48
C GLN A 418 20.17 -11.91 -8.58
N VAL A 419 19.27 -11.71 -7.61
CA VAL A 419 18.18 -10.73 -7.68
C VAL A 419 18.25 -9.78 -6.50
N ASN A 420 18.01 -8.50 -6.75
CA ASN A 420 17.84 -7.51 -5.69
C ASN A 420 16.38 -7.49 -5.24
N TRP A 421 16.12 -7.71 -3.95
CA TRP A 421 14.76 -7.93 -3.44
C TRP A 421 14.20 -6.70 -2.74
N THR A 422 13.83 -5.68 -3.51
CA THR A 422 13.23 -4.43 -3.02
C THR A 422 12.02 -4.00 -3.83
N TYR A 423 11.20 -3.11 -3.26
CA TYR A 423 10.15 -2.40 -4.00
C TYR A 423 10.73 -1.67 -5.23
N TRP A 424 11.88 -1.00 -5.08
CA TRP A 424 12.51 -0.26 -6.16
C TRP A 424 12.93 -1.17 -7.31
N GLN A 425 13.46 -2.36 -7.01
CA GLN A 425 13.84 -3.32 -8.04
C GLN A 425 12.63 -3.86 -8.80
N ASP A 426 11.47 -3.98 -8.15
CA ASP A 426 10.21 -4.35 -8.82
C ASP A 426 9.82 -3.37 -9.93
N LEU A 427 10.21 -2.11 -9.76
CA LEU A 427 9.96 -1.01 -10.69
C LEU A 427 11.25 -0.51 -11.38
N ALA A 428 12.31 -1.32 -11.48
CA ALA A 428 13.58 -0.89 -12.07
C ALA A 428 13.45 -0.36 -13.51
N GLN A 429 12.49 -0.88 -14.29
CA GLN A 429 12.18 -0.39 -15.64
C GLN A 429 11.58 1.04 -15.64
N ILE A 430 10.97 1.46 -14.53
CA ILE A 430 10.37 2.80 -14.34
C ILE A 430 11.40 3.74 -13.71
N TYR A 431 12.02 3.33 -12.60
CA TYR A 431 12.95 4.20 -11.86
C TYR A 431 14.34 4.27 -12.50
N GLY A 432 14.69 3.33 -13.38
CA GLY A 432 16.05 3.15 -13.88
C GLY A 432 16.95 2.46 -12.85
N VAL A 433 18.16 2.15 -13.28
CA VAL A 433 19.21 1.56 -12.43
C VAL A 433 20.41 2.50 -12.35
N ASP A 434 21.13 2.44 -11.24
CA ASP A 434 22.41 3.13 -11.07
C ASP A 434 23.57 2.37 -11.75
N ASN A 435 24.78 2.93 -11.67
CA ASN A 435 25.98 2.34 -12.28
C ASN A 435 26.38 0.98 -11.68
N ASN A 436 25.81 0.61 -10.53
CA ASN A 436 26.04 -0.66 -9.85
C ASN A 436 24.90 -1.67 -10.14
N GLY A 437 23.92 -1.31 -10.96
CA GLY A 437 22.80 -2.16 -11.34
C GLY A 437 21.65 -2.21 -10.32
N PHE A 438 21.63 -1.34 -9.32
CA PHE A 438 20.52 -1.24 -8.36
C PHE A 438 19.48 -0.25 -8.85
N ALA A 439 18.20 -0.56 -8.64
CA ALA A 439 17.14 0.40 -8.94
C ALA A 439 17.31 1.70 -8.14
N ARG A 440 17.08 2.83 -8.80
CA ARG A 440 17.15 4.15 -8.16
C ARG A 440 16.01 4.32 -7.14
N THR A 441 16.24 5.12 -6.10
CA THR A 441 15.29 5.32 -4.98
C THR A 441 15.01 6.80 -4.74
N THR A 442 13.79 7.17 -4.35
CA THR A 442 13.44 8.58 -4.10
C THR A 442 13.87 9.10 -2.71
N TRP A 443 14.26 8.22 -1.79
CA TRP A 443 14.54 8.61 -0.41
C TRP A 443 15.90 9.33 -0.27
N GLY A 444 15.90 10.39 0.53
CA GLY A 444 17.09 11.09 1.02
C GLY A 444 16.74 11.97 2.22
N ASN A 445 17.76 12.36 2.99
CA ASN A 445 17.56 13.16 4.21
C ASN A 445 18.54 14.33 4.35
N GLU A 446 19.17 14.75 3.25
CA GLU A 446 19.99 15.96 3.23
C GLU A 446 19.22 17.20 3.69
N GLY A 447 19.80 17.96 4.62
CA GLY A 447 19.21 19.20 5.12
C GLY A 447 17.99 19.04 6.01
N VAL A 448 17.49 17.82 6.24
CA VAL A 448 16.34 17.56 7.10
C VAL A 448 16.76 17.75 8.56
N GLN A 449 16.02 18.58 9.27
CA GLN A 449 16.24 18.91 10.67
C GLN A 449 15.27 18.11 11.56
N TYR A 450 15.65 16.90 11.94
CA TYR A 450 14.82 16.04 12.78
C TYR A 450 14.57 16.71 14.14
N GLY A 451 13.31 16.72 14.60
CA GLY A 451 12.90 17.37 15.85
C GLY A 451 12.83 18.90 15.81
N LEU A 452 12.81 19.54 14.63
CA LEU A 452 12.74 21.00 14.53
C LEU A 452 11.48 21.59 15.19
N MET A 453 10.32 20.96 15.02
CA MET A 453 9.09 21.43 15.65
C MET A 453 9.12 21.20 17.17
N ALA A 454 9.67 20.07 17.62
CA ALA A 454 9.92 19.80 19.04
C ALA A 454 10.81 20.89 19.68
N LEU A 455 11.90 21.27 18.99
CA LEU A 455 12.77 22.35 19.43
C LEU A 455 11.97 23.67 19.58
N ARG A 456 11.20 24.04 18.55
CA ARG A 456 10.41 25.28 18.54
C ARG A 456 9.35 25.34 19.65
N ARG A 457 8.77 24.20 20.03
CA ARG A 457 7.81 24.09 21.13
C ARG A 457 8.48 24.05 22.51
N GLY A 458 9.78 23.82 22.57
CA GLY A 458 10.53 23.66 23.81
C GLY A 458 10.49 22.23 24.38
N ASP A 459 10.01 21.26 23.60
CA ASP A 459 9.93 19.84 24.00
C ASP A 459 11.32 19.21 24.10
N ILE A 460 12.30 19.74 23.34
CA ILE A 460 13.71 19.35 23.39
C ILE A 460 14.62 20.58 23.49
N SER A 461 15.75 20.42 24.17
CA SER A 461 16.80 21.42 24.28
C SER A 461 17.56 21.62 22.96
N ILE A 462 18.31 22.72 22.87
CA ILE A 462 19.20 22.98 21.72
C ILE A 462 20.25 21.87 21.62
N GLU A 463 20.79 21.42 22.75
CA GLU A 463 21.79 20.37 22.84
C GLU A 463 21.23 19.03 22.34
N GLU A 464 20.01 18.65 22.73
CA GLU A 464 19.33 17.45 22.24
C GLU A 464 19.06 17.53 20.73
N PHE A 465 18.58 18.68 20.23
CA PHE A 465 18.32 18.88 18.80
C PHE A 465 19.60 18.75 17.95
N ILE A 466 20.69 19.37 18.42
CA ILE A 466 21.98 19.30 17.75
C ILE A 466 22.54 17.88 17.82
N HIS A 467 22.46 17.21 18.97
CA HIS A 467 22.93 15.84 19.14
C HIS A 467 22.18 14.88 18.22
N LEU A 468 20.84 14.96 18.19
CA LEU A 468 20.03 14.19 17.27
C LEU A 468 20.51 14.35 15.83
N ASN A 469 20.58 15.58 15.33
CA ASN A 469 20.93 15.81 13.92
C ASN A 469 22.39 15.50 13.58
N GLN A 470 23.28 15.53 14.56
CA GLN A 470 24.68 15.15 14.46
C GLN A 470 24.85 13.63 14.29
N TYR A 471 24.05 12.82 15.00
CA TYR A 471 24.28 11.38 15.15
C TYR A 471 23.28 10.46 14.40
N ILE A 472 22.11 10.97 14.00
CA ILE A 472 21.04 10.16 13.39
C ILE A 472 21.40 9.49 12.04
N GLY A 473 22.36 10.04 11.29
CA GLY A 473 22.86 9.44 10.05
C GLY A 473 21.85 9.28 8.91
N SER A 474 22.04 8.25 8.10
CA SER A 474 21.31 7.92 6.88
C SER A 474 21.52 6.46 6.49
N TRP A 475 20.76 5.93 5.53
CA TRP A 475 21.06 4.65 4.90
C TRP A 475 22.36 4.66 4.09
N VAL A 476 23.13 3.57 4.14
CA VAL A 476 24.33 3.39 3.29
C VAL A 476 23.94 3.19 1.82
N PRO A 477 24.87 3.39 0.86
CA PRO A 477 24.65 3.00 -0.55
C PRO A 477 24.22 1.54 -0.71
N GLN A 478 23.32 1.25 -1.65
CA GLN A 478 22.69 -0.08 -1.82
C GLN A 478 23.72 -1.20 -2.07
N ASP A 479 24.79 -0.92 -2.80
CA ASP A 479 25.89 -1.85 -3.07
C ASP A 479 26.64 -2.28 -1.79
N LYS A 480 26.67 -1.39 -0.79
CA LYS A 480 27.31 -1.59 0.52
C LYS A 480 26.39 -2.19 1.57
N MET A 481 25.08 -2.28 1.29
CA MET A 481 24.16 -2.91 2.22
C MET A 481 24.51 -4.39 2.41
N GLN A 482 24.29 -4.85 3.64
CA GLN A 482 24.52 -6.18 4.13
C GLN A 482 23.19 -6.87 4.43
N LYS A 483 23.21 -8.20 4.36
CA LYS A 483 22.06 -9.03 4.70
C LYS A 483 21.67 -8.85 6.16
N GLU A 484 20.37 -8.72 6.43
CA GLU A 484 19.89 -8.68 7.81
C GLU A 484 20.14 -10.02 8.50
N THR A 485 20.59 -9.96 9.75
CA THR A 485 20.97 -11.14 10.53
C THR A 485 19.82 -11.54 11.44
N ALA A 486 19.39 -12.78 11.34
CA ALA A 486 18.44 -13.38 12.27
C ALA A 486 18.79 -14.85 12.46
N PHE A 487 18.55 -15.30 13.67
CA PHE A 487 18.77 -16.67 14.08
C PHE A 487 17.42 -17.38 14.13
N THR A 488 17.24 -18.45 13.38
CA THR A 488 15.97 -19.20 13.26
C THR A 488 16.09 -20.61 13.85
N PRO A 489 16.21 -20.77 15.18
CA PRO A 489 16.43 -22.08 15.81
C PRO A 489 15.25 -23.06 15.65
N LEU A 490 14.06 -22.55 15.33
CA LEU A 490 12.82 -23.31 15.09
C LEU A 490 12.28 -23.11 13.67
N GLY A 491 13.17 -22.85 12.71
CA GLY A 491 12.82 -22.49 11.33
C GLY A 491 12.23 -21.08 11.21
N MET A 492 11.69 -20.76 10.03
CA MET A 492 11.19 -19.42 9.69
C MET A 492 9.97 -18.96 10.50
N LYS A 493 9.40 -19.82 11.36
CA LYS A 493 8.25 -19.47 12.21
C LYS A 493 8.62 -18.59 13.40
N PHE A 494 9.88 -18.63 13.85
CA PHE A 494 10.37 -17.81 14.97
C PHE A 494 11.79 -17.28 14.67
N PRO A 495 11.93 -16.25 13.81
CA PRO A 495 13.21 -15.59 13.58
C PRO A 495 13.57 -14.65 14.74
N LEU A 496 14.73 -14.84 15.35
CA LEU A 496 15.34 -13.90 16.29
C LEU A 496 16.18 -12.89 15.53
N TRP A 497 15.63 -11.71 15.27
CA TRP A 497 16.33 -10.64 14.53
C TRP A 497 17.45 -10.02 15.37
N LEU A 498 18.68 -10.01 14.84
CA LEU A 498 19.91 -9.55 15.49
C LEU A 498 20.47 -8.25 14.88
N SER A 499 19.77 -7.71 13.88
CA SER A 499 20.06 -6.45 13.21
C SER A 499 18.82 -5.55 13.15
N LEU A 500 18.17 -5.32 14.29
CA LEU A 500 17.06 -4.37 14.38
C LEU A 500 17.50 -2.97 13.93
N TRP A 501 16.51 -2.23 13.41
CA TRP A 501 16.65 -0.87 12.91
C TRP A 501 17.69 -0.74 11.80
N SER A 502 17.90 -1.85 11.06
CA SER A 502 18.89 -1.96 10.00
C SER A 502 20.26 -1.39 10.37
N ARG A 503 20.69 -1.57 11.64
CA ARG A 503 21.91 -0.96 12.19
C ARG A 503 23.19 -1.19 11.36
N ASN A 504 23.26 -2.32 10.66
CA ASN A 504 24.41 -2.66 9.79
C ASN A 504 24.39 -1.93 8.44
N ASN A 505 23.31 -1.20 8.15
CA ASN A 505 22.96 -0.60 6.86
C ASN A 505 22.72 0.91 6.96
N ILE A 506 23.11 1.53 8.07
CA ILE A 506 23.08 2.98 8.28
C ILE A 506 24.50 3.53 8.42
N THR A 507 24.65 4.82 8.18
CA THR A 507 25.94 5.53 8.28
C THR A 507 26.24 5.84 9.74
N GLU A 508 27.43 5.45 10.18
CA GLU A 508 27.95 5.79 11.49
C GLU A 508 28.64 7.17 11.50
N PRO A 509 28.74 7.84 12.66
CA PRO A 509 29.50 9.08 12.83
C PRO A 509 31.01 8.85 12.60
N SER A 510 31.69 9.76 11.92
CA SER A 510 33.16 9.71 11.79
C SER A 510 33.79 11.10 11.55
N PRO A 511 34.56 11.67 12.50
CA PRO A 511 34.73 11.23 13.88
C PRO A 511 33.47 11.43 14.74
N ASP A 512 32.65 12.46 14.45
CA ASP A 512 31.51 12.84 15.31
C ASP A 512 30.22 13.21 14.56
N ILE A 513 30.20 13.22 13.22
CA ILE A 513 29.02 13.57 12.41
C ILE A 513 28.70 12.41 11.47
N ALA A 514 27.46 11.93 11.53
CA ALA A 514 26.97 10.88 10.65
C ALA A 514 26.57 11.46 9.28
N LYS A 515 26.99 10.80 8.20
CA LYS A 515 26.78 11.30 6.82
C LYS A 515 25.30 11.23 6.41
N ARG A 516 24.83 12.22 5.65
CA ARG A 516 23.49 12.23 5.04
C ARG A 516 23.55 11.76 3.59
N LYS A 517 22.43 11.27 3.06
CA LYS A 517 22.32 10.80 1.67
C LYS A 517 21.38 11.67 0.85
N PRO A 518 21.78 12.07 -0.38
CA PRO A 518 20.90 12.75 -1.32
C PRO A 518 19.80 11.85 -1.85
N ALA A 519 18.61 12.43 -2.03
CA ALA A 519 17.56 11.84 -2.85
C ALA A 519 17.95 11.89 -4.35
N ASP A 520 17.61 10.84 -5.11
CA ASP A 520 17.89 10.72 -6.54
C ASP A 520 16.82 11.46 -7.37
N PRO A 521 17.18 12.56 -8.09
CA PRO A 521 16.23 13.33 -8.87
C PRO A 521 15.60 12.55 -10.02
N GLU A 522 16.33 11.63 -10.65
CA GLU A 522 15.82 10.84 -11.78
C GLU A 522 14.72 9.89 -11.32
N ALA A 523 14.90 9.24 -10.16
CA ALA A 523 13.88 8.40 -9.55
C ALA A 523 12.61 9.21 -9.21
N ILE A 524 12.77 10.42 -8.65
CA ILE A 524 11.65 11.30 -8.29
C ILE A 524 10.89 11.73 -9.56
N ILE A 525 11.61 12.21 -10.57
CA ILE A 525 11.04 12.60 -11.87
C ILE A 525 10.24 11.44 -12.48
N ASN A 526 10.81 10.24 -12.51
CA ASN A 526 10.13 9.07 -13.07
C ASN A 526 8.94 8.66 -12.21
N GLY A 527 9.03 8.72 -10.88
CA GLY A 527 7.90 8.47 -9.97
C GLY A 527 6.69 9.38 -10.24
N TYR A 528 6.94 10.66 -10.51
CA TYR A 528 5.90 11.61 -10.90
C TYR A 528 5.36 11.32 -12.31
N ARG A 529 6.25 11.18 -13.30
CA ARG A 529 5.88 10.97 -14.70
C ARG A 529 5.06 9.71 -14.88
N TYR A 530 5.53 8.57 -14.35
CA TYR A 530 4.86 7.27 -14.43
C TYR A 530 3.72 7.08 -13.44
N GLY A 531 3.29 8.15 -12.75
CA GLY A 531 2.10 8.12 -11.88
C GLY A 531 2.21 7.13 -10.72
N GLN A 532 3.42 6.97 -10.16
CA GLN A 532 3.63 6.22 -8.91
C GLN A 532 3.42 7.11 -7.67
N ILE A 533 3.48 8.44 -7.84
CA ILE A 533 3.22 9.44 -6.80
C ILE A 533 1.84 10.05 -7.05
N PHE A 534 0.99 10.07 -6.03
CA PHE A 534 -0.32 10.72 -6.11
C PHE A 534 -0.15 12.23 -6.00
N ILE A 535 -0.48 12.96 -7.06
CA ILE A 535 -0.36 14.42 -7.16
C ILE A 535 -1.67 15.15 -6.81
N GLY A 536 -2.73 14.42 -6.47
CA GLY A 536 -4.05 15.00 -6.15
C GLY A 536 -5.02 15.08 -7.33
N LYS A 537 -4.67 14.58 -8.51
CA LYS A 537 -5.60 14.49 -9.63
C LYS A 537 -6.61 13.37 -9.36
N ALA A 538 -7.72 13.68 -8.70
CA ALA A 538 -8.77 12.71 -8.41
C ALA A 538 -10.15 13.37 -8.51
N GLU A 539 -10.55 13.65 -9.74
CA GLU A 539 -11.77 14.41 -10.09
C GLU A 539 -13.03 13.52 -10.11
N LEU A 540 -13.00 12.36 -9.47
CA LEU A 540 -14.14 11.45 -9.36
C LEU A 540 -14.85 11.61 -8.00
N PRO A 541 -16.12 11.17 -7.86
CA PRO A 541 -16.74 10.95 -6.56
C PRO A 541 -15.88 10.07 -5.64
N ILE A 542 -15.51 10.57 -4.46
CA ILE A 542 -14.72 9.83 -3.47
C ILE A 542 -15.45 9.81 -2.13
N LEU A 543 -15.71 8.61 -1.62
CA LEU A 543 -16.06 8.40 -0.21
C LEU A 543 -15.01 7.51 0.43
N GLU A 544 -14.13 8.12 1.21
CA GLU A 544 -13.13 7.42 1.99
C GLU A 544 -13.71 6.98 3.34
N ILE A 545 -13.48 5.72 3.70
CA ILE A 545 -13.95 5.15 4.97
C ILE A 545 -12.78 4.50 5.69
N ARG A 546 -12.60 4.80 6.97
CA ARG A 546 -11.64 4.10 7.82
C ARG A 546 -12.18 3.92 9.23
N HIS A 547 -11.55 3.02 9.96
CA HIS A 547 -11.71 2.99 11.41
C HIS A 547 -10.63 3.87 12.05
N TYR A 548 -10.92 4.43 13.22
CA TYR A 548 -9.93 5.08 14.08
C TYR A 548 -9.09 4.01 14.79
N LEU A 549 -7.78 3.99 14.53
CA LEU A 549 -6.86 2.95 15.00
C LEU A 549 -5.54 3.51 15.59
N GLU A 550 -5.49 4.81 15.90
CA GLU A 550 -4.30 5.44 16.49
C GLU A 550 -3.93 4.80 17.85
N ASP A 551 -4.94 4.45 18.66
CA ASP A 551 -4.76 3.82 19.98
C ASP A 551 -4.31 2.34 19.87
N GLU A 552 -4.30 1.78 18.66
CA GLU A 552 -3.77 0.45 18.38
C GLU A 552 -2.39 0.50 17.70
N LEU A 553 -1.81 1.71 17.58
CA LEU A 553 -0.55 1.99 16.88
C LEU A 553 -0.52 1.39 15.48
N ASN A 554 -1.68 1.33 14.81
CA ASN A 554 -1.85 0.67 13.53
C ASN A 554 -1.26 1.50 12.38
N MET A 555 -0.67 0.84 11.38
CA MET A 555 -0.08 1.51 10.22
C MET A 555 -1.04 2.46 9.49
N HIS A 556 -2.35 2.21 9.59
CA HIS A 556 -3.39 2.98 8.89
C HIS A 556 -3.74 4.28 9.62
N HIS A 557 -2.71 5.09 9.91
CA HIS A 557 -2.82 6.37 10.59
C HIS A 557 -3.74 7.35 9.82
N THR A 558 -4.48 8.12 10.59
CA THR A 558 -5.55 9.03 10.14
C THR A 558 -5.00 10.15 9.26
N ALA A 559 -3.75 10.57 9.49
CA ALA A 559 -3.10 11.64 8.72
C ALA A 559 -3.09 11.38 7.21
N ALA A 560 -3.03 10.11 6.80
CA ALA A 560 -3.00 9.71 5.40
C ALA A 560 -4.26 10.14 4.60
N SER A 561 -5.42 10.23 5.26
CA SER A 561 -6.65 10.81 4.68
C SER A 561 -6.44 12.28 4.31
N PHE A 562 -5.84 13.04 5.23
CA PHE A 562 -5.65 14.47 5.09
C PHE A 562 -4.47 14.81 4.18
N GLU A 563 -3.44 13.96 4.12
CA GLU A 563 -2.41 14.01 3.08
C GLU A 563 -3.05 13.96 1.68
N SER A 564 -3.92 12.97 1.44
CA SER A 564 -4.65 12.84 0.17
C SER A 564 -5.50 14.07 -0.12
N ARG A 565 -6.24 14.57 0.89
CA ARG A 565 -7.06 15.78 0.79
C ARG A 565 -6.26 17.02 0.42
N LEU A 566 -5.13 17.24 1.08
CA LEU A 566 -4.25 18.38 0.81
C LEU A 566 -3.71 18.35 -0.61
N ARG A 567 -3.38 17.16 -1.13
CA ARG A 567 -2.94 17.00 -2.52
C ARG A 567 -4.07 17.25 -3.50
N ILE A 568 -5.26 16.71 -3.26
CA ILE A 568 -6.48 16.99 -4.05
C ILE A 568 -6.75 18.48 -4.10
N GLN A 569 -6.75 19.14 -2.95
CA GLN A 569 -6.94 20.59 -2.86
C GLN A 569 -5.84 21.37 -3.58
N SER A 570 -4.58 20.94 -3.48
CA SER A 570 -3.46 21.58 -4.19
C SER A 570 -3.56 21.46 -5.71
N TYR A 571 -4.09 20.34 -6.22
CA TYR A 571 -4.24 20.12 -7.65
C TYR A 571 -5.50 20.78 -8.23
N GLN A 572 -6.66 20.58 -7.59
CA GLN A 572 -7.97 20.99 -8.09
C GLN A 572 -8.39 22.39 -7.63
N GLY A 573 -7.77 22.89 -6.55
CA GLY A 573 -8.19 24.12 -5.85
C GLY A 573 -9.33 23.93 -4.84
N HIS A 574 -9.92 22.72 -4.78
CA HIS A 574 -10.96 22.32 -3.83
C HIS A 574 -10.86 20.80 -3.55
N ASN A 575 -11.56 20.33 -2.53
CA ASN A 575 -11.71 18.90 -2.23
C ASN A 575 -13.19 18.47 -2.14
N ASP A 576 -14.09 19.29 -2.69
CA ASP A 576 -15.55 19.13 -2.54
C ASP A 576 -16.13 17.81 -3.08
N ASN A 577 -15.37 17.08 -3.90
CA ASN A 577 -15.69 15.74 -4.40
C ASN A 577 -15.09 14.60 -3.54
N GLN A 578 -14.53 14.90 -2.37
CA GLN A 578 -14.01 13.94 -1.40
C GLN A 578 -14.75 14.07 -0.06
N VAL A 579 -15.29 12.95 0.42
CA VAL A 579 -15.90 12.83 1.74
C VAL A 579 -15.14 11.79 2.56
N ILE A 580 -14.88 12.10 3.84
CA ILE A 580 -14.09 11.27 4.75
C ILE A 580 -14.93 10.88 5.95
N TRP A 581 -15.15 9.58 6.10
CA TRP A 581 -15.76 8.96 7.26
C TRP A 581 -14.72 8.20 8.09
N ILE A 582 -14.63 8.56 9.37
CA ILE A 582 -13.79 7.84 10.34
C ILE A 582 -14.72 7.28 11.40
N SER A 583 -14.75 5.96 11.51
CA SER A 583 -15.64 5.22 12.38
C SER A 583 -14.91 4.65 13.58
N HIS A 584 -15.61 4.47 14.69
CA HIS A 584 -15.13 3.62 15.78
C HIS A 584 -14.86 2.20 15.25
N LYS A 585 -13.80 1.55 15.74
CA LYS A 585 -13.33 0.23 15.26
C LYS A 585 -14.37 -0.90 15.29
N ASP A 586 -15.41 -0.76 16.12
CA ASP A 586 -16.48 -1.74 16.27
C ASP A 586 -17.62 -1.59 15.24
N TYR A 587 -17.58 -0.57 14.37
CA TYR A 587 -18.61 -0.35 13.35
C TYR A 587 -18.03 -0.01 11.98
N THR A 588 -18.45 -0.75 10.95
CA THR A 588 -18.02 -0.57 9.56
C THR A 588 -19.16 -0.06 8.68
N PRO A 589 -19.20 1.23 8.29
CA PRO A 589 -20.29 1.86 7.52
C PRO A 589 -20.22 1.56 6.01
N LEU A 590 -19.84 0.35 5.62
CA LEU A 590 -19.52 0.05 4.22
C LEU A 590 -20.76 0.02 3.32
N ARG A 591 -21.84 -0.61 3.81
CA ARG A 591 -23.08 -0.75 3.05
C ARG A 591 -23.72 0.62 2.81
N GLU A 592 -23.80 1.41 3.86
CA GLU A 592 -24.27 2.79 3.86
C GLU A 592 -23.45 3.63 2.88
N GLY A 593 -22.12 3.49 2.93
CA GLY A 593 -21.23 4.20 2.01
C GLY A 593 -21.47 3.85 0.53
N VAL A 594 -21.72 2.58 0.21
CA VAL A 594 -22.01 2.17 -1.18
C VAL A 594 -23.35 2.74 -1.64
N GLU A 595 -24.35 2.79 -0.77
CA GLU A 595 -25.67 3.38 -1.09
C GLU A 595 -25.55 4.90 -1.36
N TYR A 596 -24.70 5.61 -0.64
CA TYR A 596 -24.41 7.01 -0.90
C TYR A 596 -23.66 7.22 -2.23
N LEU A 597 -22.61 6.43 -2.48
CA LEU A 597 -21.86 6.50 -3.73
C LEU A 597 -22.71 6.10 -4.94
N ASP A 598 -23.60 5.12 -4.80
CA ASP A 598 -24.55 4.76 -5.86
C ASP A 598 -25.43 5.96 -6.23
N ARG A 599 -26.06 6.62 -5.25
CA ARG A 599 -26.86 7.83 -5.49
C ARG A 599 -26.06 8.94 -6.16
N TRP A 600 -24.82 9.14 -5.71
CA TRP A 600 -23.92 10.14 -6.28
C TRP A 600 -23.58 9.83 -7.74
N LEU A 601 -23.17 8.59 -8.04
CA LEU A 601 -22.80 8.17 -9.40
C LEU A 601 -24.00 8.15 -10.35
N MET A 602 -25.19 7.79 -9.87
CA MET A 602 -26.42 7.85 -10.64
C MET A 602 -26.81 9.30 -10.96
N SER A 603 -26.70 10.21 -9.98
CA SER A 603 -26.91 11.64 -10.18
C SER A 603 -25.91 12.22 -11.19
N LEU A 604 -24.62 11.87 -11.06
CA LEU A 604 -23.56 12.26 -11.98
C LEU A 604 -23.83 11.76 -13.39
N LYS A 605 -24.27 10.50 -13.53
CA LYS A 605 -24.64 9.92 -14.83
C LYS A 605 -25.83 10.65 -15.47
N ALA A 606 -26.78 11.11 -14.68
CA ALA A 606 -27.94 11.86 -15.15
C ALA A 606 -27.65 13.34 -15.43
N SER A 607 -26.61 13.93 -14.82
CA SER A 607 -26.22 15.34 -15.01
C SER A 607 -25.67 15.62 -16.42
N ASP A 608 -25.89 16.83 -16.94
CA ASP A 608 -25.40 17.23 -18.27
C ASP A 608 -23.91 17.64 -18.24
N ASP A 609 -23.48 18.32 -17.18
CA ASP A 609 -22.12 18.85 -17.01
C ASP A 609 -21.11 17.79 -16.52
N LYS A 610 -21.58 16.65 -16.03
CA LYS A 610 -20.77 15.59 -15.41
C LYS A 610 -19.89 16.13 -14.27
N ASP A 611 -20.38 17.13 -13.53
CA ASP A 611 -19.66 17.67 -12.39
C ASP A 611 -19.89 16.81 -11.13
N PRO A 612 -18.84 16.14 -10.59
CA PRO A 612 -18.96 15.36 -9.36
C PRO A 612 -19.37 16.21 -8.16
N VAL A 613 -19.01 17.50 -8.11
CA VAL A 613 -19.35 18.36 -6.97
C VAL A 613 -20.84 18.68 -6.97
N ALA A 614 -21.38 19.12 -8.11
CA ALA A 614 -22.81 19.41 -8.26
C ALA A 614 -23.69 18.16 -8.08
N ALA A 615 -23.20 16.98 -8.48
CA ALA A 615 -23.93 15.73 -8.35
C ALA A 615 -23.93 15.12 -6.93
N LYS A 616 -23.10 15.64 -6.01
CA LYS A 616 -22.93 15.09 -4.66
C LYS A 616 -24.22 15.21 -3.83
N PRO A 617 -24.70 14.14 -3.19
CA PRO A 617 -25.84 14.23 -2.27
C PRO A 617 -25.58 15.24 -1.14
N GLU A 618 -26.51 16.15 -0.88
CA GLU A 618 -26.35 17.19 0.16
C GLU A 618 -26.19 16.61 1.58
N SER A 619 -26.78 15.44 1.80
CA SER A 619 -26.68 14.70 3.07
C SER A 619 -25.39 13.86 3.20
N LEU A 620 -24.52 13.85 2.19
CA LEU A 620 -23.23 13.16 2.25
C LEU A 620 -22.13 14.16 2.62
N ARG A 621 -21.73 14.14 3.88
CA ARG A 621 -20.73 15.05 4.48
C ARG A 621 -19.67 14.26 5.23
N ASP A 622 -18.54 14.93 5.48
CA ASP A 622 -17.53 14.44 6.40
C ASP A 622 -18.14 14.14 7.76
N ALA A 623 -17.79 13.00 8.37
CA ALA A 623 -18.41 12.55 9.62
C ALA A 623 -17.51 11.63 10.44
N CYS A 624 -17.63 11.72 11.77
CA CYS A 624 -17.16 10.71 12.70
C CYS A 624 -18.32 9.85 13.20
N ILE A 625 -18.12 8.53 13.20
CA ILE A 625 -19.18 7.55 13.45
C ILE A 625 -18.85 6.76 14.73
N GLY A 626 -19.84 6.61 15.60
CA GLY A 626 -19.74 5.90 16.88
C GLY A 626 -19.76 4.39 16.75
N SER A 627 -19.58 3.69 17.87
CA SER A 627 -19.47 2.23 17.94
C SER A 627 -20.76 1.48 17.57
N ARG A 628 -21.91 2.16 17.49
CA ARG A 628 -23.20 1.58 17.11
C ARG A 628 -23.71 2.14 15.78
N GLY A 629 -22.85 2.85 15.04
CA GLY A 629 -23.19 3.47 13.76
C GLY A 629 -23.91 4.81 13.86
N GLU A 630 -24.00 5.40 15.05
CA GLU A 630 -24.50 6.77 15.21
C GLU A 630 -23.51 7.79 14.63
N ILE A 631 -24.00 8.80 13.91
CA ILE A 631 -23.17 9.95 13.54
C ILE A 631 -22.94 10.77 14.81
N LEU A 632 -21.68 10.91 15.23
CA LEU A 632 -21.31 11.71 16.40
C LEU A 632 -21.34 13.19 16.02
N PHE A 633 -20.65 13.53 14.93
CA PHE A 633 -20.65 14.85 14.32
C PHE A 633 -20.46 14.73 12.80
N GLU A 634 -21.01 15.70 12.06
CA GLU A 634 -20.85 15.82 10.60
C GLU A 634 -20.75 17.29 10.18
N GLY A 635 -20.02 17.57 9.09
CA GLY A 635 -19.89 18.92 8.54
C GLY A 635 -18.50 19.23 7.98
N ASP A 636 -18.37 20.38 7.34
CA ASP A 636 -17.18 20.72 6.53
C ASP A 636 -15.92 21.00 7.37
N ASN A 637 -16.09 21.28 8.66
CA ASN A 637 -15.02 21.65 9.59
C ASN A 637 -14.83 20.64 10.72
N VAL A 638 -15.55 19.52 10.73
CA VAL A 638 -15.46 18.55 11.83
C VAL A 638 -14.08 17.92 11.95
N TRP A 639 -13.34 17.87 10.84
CA TRP A 639 -11.97 17.36 10.74
C TRP A 639 -10.88 18.45 10.76
N ASP A 640 -11.21 19.72 11.01
CA ASP A 640 -10.20 20.77 11.13
C ASP A 640 -9.17 20.44 12.23
N GLY A 641 -7.93 20.92 12.09
CA GLY A 641 -6.83 20.65 13.03
C GLY A 641 -5.48 21.19 12.55
N GLU A 642 -4.39 20.70 13.14
CA GLU A 642 -3.04 21.19 12.81
C GLU A 642 -2.68 21.01 11.33
N TRP A 643 -3.16 19.93 10.70
CA TRP A 643 -2.90 19.61 9.30
C TRP A 643 -3.37 20.67 8.31
N ASN A 644 -4.36 21.49 8.69
CA ASN A 644 -4.83 22.64 7.91
C ASN A 644 -4.70 23.98 8.64
N ASN A 645 -3.89 24.02 9.70
CA ASN A 645 -3.62 25.21 10.51
C ASN A 645 -4.91 25.86 11.07
N ARG A 646 -5.81 25.04 11.61
CA ARG A 646 -7.04 25.48 12.27
C ARG A 646 -7.19 24.83 13.65
N LEU A 647 -8.12 25.36 14.44
CA LEU A 647 -8.51 24.73 15.69
C LEU A 647 -9.15 23.37 15.43
N PRO A 648 -8.92 22.36 16.30
CA PRO A 648 -9.53 21.05 16.17
C PRO A 648 -11.05 21.11 16.05
N GLY A 649 -11.61 20.51 15.01
CA GLY A 649 -13.04 20.29 14.85
C GLY A 649 -13.58 19.24 15.82
N GLU A 650 -14.91 19.10 15.92
CA GLU A 650 -15.53 18.17 16.90
C GLU A 650 -15.11 16.71 16.70
N CYS A 651 -14.98 16.27 15.44
CA CYS A 651 -14.49 14.91 15.17
C CYS A 651 -13.00 14.76 15.49
N SER A 652 -12.16 15.74 15.15
CA SER A 652 -10.73 15.73 15.50
C SER A 652 -10.47 15.75 17.01
N LYS A 653 -11.43 16.21 17.84
CA LYS A 653 -11.33 16.14 19.30
C LYS A 653 -11.61 14.74 19.85
N ILE A 654 -12.51 13.99 19.20
CA ILE A 654 -12.85 12.61 19.59
C ILE A 654 -11.83 11.62 19.03
N PHE A 655 -11.39 11.87 17.80
CA PHE A 655 -10.44 11.06 17.06
C PHE A 655 -9.23 11.94 16.68
N PRO A 656 -8.31 12.21 17.64
CA PRO A 656 -7.10 12.98 17.40
C PRO A 656 -6.28 12.48 16.21
N ASN A 657 -5.67 13.40 15.48
CA ASN A 657 -4.80 13.07 14.37
C ASN A 657 -3.34 13.36 14.73
N TYR A 658 -2.47 12.40 14.46
CA TYR A 658 -1.03 12.53 14.64
C TYR A 658 -0.36 12.87 13.30
N SER A 659 0.87 13.37 13.36
CA SER A 659 1.66 13.79 12.20
C SER A 659 2.63 12.68 11.75
N ASN A 660 3.80 13.04 11.24
CA ASN A 660 4.90 12.12 10.97
C ASN A 660 6.26 12.81 11.12
N ILE A 661 7.34 12.05 10.97
CA ILE A 661 8.72 12.50 11.20
C ILE A 661 9.08 13.70 10.31
N ARG A 662 8.65 13.69 9.05
CA ARG A 662 8.95 14.78 8.10
C ARG A 662 8.18 16.05 8.45
N VAL A 663 6.96 15.93 8.97
CA VAL A 663 6.20 17.07 9.49
C VAL A 663 6.86 17.65 10.73
N GLN A 664 7.31 16.81 11.69
CA GLN A 664 8.06 17.29 12.86
C GLN A 664 9.43 17.87 12.52
N ALA A 665 9.97 17.55 11.34
CA ALA A 665 11.16 18.20 10.78
C ALA A 665 10.88 19.54 10.07
N GLY A 666 9.63 20.02 10.08
CA GLY A 666 9.18 21.27 9.46
C GLY A 666 8.60 21.11 8.04
N GLY A 667 8.48 19.87 7.55
CA GLY A 667 7.87 19.56 6.27
C GLY A 667 6.35 19.74 6.25
N PRO A 668 5.73 19.77 5.06
CA PRO A 668 4.30 19.95 4.93
C PRO A 668 3.54 18.66 5.25
N TRP A 669 2.32 18.81 5.79
CA TRP A 669 1.38 17.72 6.05
C TRP A 669 0.97 16.93 4.80
N ALA A 670 1.18 17.44 3.58
CA ALA A 670 0.91 16.69 2.35
C ALA A 670 1.91 15.52 2.12
N GLY A 671 3.06 15.54 2.80
CA GLY A 671 4.03 14.43 2.81
C GLY A 671 4.73 14.13 1.48
N SER A 672 4.61 14.99 0.46
CA SER A 672 5.08 14.73 -0.91
C SER A 672 6.34 15.52 -1.31
N ILE A 673 7.22 15.86 -0.36
CA ILE A 673 8.52 16.48 -0.65
C ILE A 673 9.62 15.44 -0.50
N PHE A 674 10.09 14.92 -1.63
CA PHE A 674 11.17 13.93 -1.70
C PHE A 674 12.55 14.60 -1.66
N LYS A 675 12.71 15.75 -2.33
CA LYS A 675 13.93 16.55 -2.32
C LYS A 675 13.59 18.00 -1.99
N CYS A 676 13.90 18.44 -0.78
CA CYS A 676 13.67 19.83 -0.38
C CYS A 676 14.67 20.79 -1.05
N GLY A 677 14.25 22.03 -1.30
CA GLY A 677 15.19 23.14 -1.49
C GLY A 677 15.98 23.38 -0.21
N ARG A 678 17.25 23.77 -0.32
CA ARG A 678 18.12 24.00 0.84
C ARG A 678 18.62 25.44 0.87
N ILE A 679 18.69 26.02 2.07
CA ILE A 679 19.29 27.33 2.31
C ILE A 679 20.46 27.20 3.30
N PRO A 680 21.48 28.07 3.22
CA PRO A 680 22.54 28.12 4.22
C PRO A 680 21.98 28.28 5.64
N VAL A 681 22.66 27.68 6.64
CA VAL A 681 22.25 27.77 8.05
C VAL A 681 22.12 29.22 8.51
N THR A 682 23.01 30.11 8.06
CA THR A 682 22.93 31.55 8.34
C THR A 682 21.60 32.16 7.88
N SER A 683 21.14 31.80 6.69
CA SER A 683 19.86 32.25 6.14
C SER A 683 18.68 31.64 6.91
N ALA A 684 18.75 30.38 7.32
CA ALA A 684 17.71 29.74 8.13
C ALA A 684 17.54 30.44 9.49
N ILE A 685 18.64 30.80 10.15
CA ILE A 685 18.60 31.58 11.39
C ILE A 685 17.98 32.96 11.13
N ALA A 686 18.44 33.67 10.09
CA ALA A 686 17.93 35.01 9.77
C ALA A 686 16.44 35.02 9.38
N ASN A 687 15.95 33.95 8.75
CA ASN A 687 14.55 33.81 8.34
C ASN A 687 13.62 33.30 9.45
N GLY A 688 14.14 33.08 10.67
CA GLY A 688 13.32 32.64 11.81
C GLY A 688 12.90 31.17 11.74
N THR A 689 13.63 30.30 11.03
CA THR A 689 13.34 28.85 10.96
C THR A 689 13.22 28.21 12.36
N TYR A 690 13.97 28.73 13.33
CA TYR A 690 14.01 28.22 14.71
C TYR A 690 13.05 28.95 15.68
N GLY A 691 12.16 29.80 15.18
CA GLY A 691 11.28 30.63 16.03
C GLY A 691 12.07 31.61 16.89
N ASP A 692 11.67 31.76 18.15
CA ASP A 692 12.30 32.70 19.11
C ASP A 692 13.64 32.20 19.69
N ILE A 693 14.11 31.02 19.26
CA ILE A 693 15.31 30.37 19.80
C ILE A 693 16.56 30.91 19.11
N SER A 694 17.46 31.48 19.91
CA SER A 694 18.73 32.02 19.40
C SER A 694 19.74 30.91 19.07
N MET A 695 19.76 30.46 17.80
CA MET A 695 20.71 29.46 17.30
C MET A 695 22.06 30.04 16.85
N THR A 696 22.24 31.37 16.85
CA THR A 696 23.49 32.05 16.47
C THR A 696 24.73 31.50 17.17
N PRO A 697 24.74 31.21 18.49
CA PRO A 697 25.89 30.62 19.17
C PRO A 697 26.32 29.25 18.64
N TYR A 698 25.40 28.53 17.97
CA TYR A 698 25.60 27.17 17.48
C TYR A 698 25.80 27.11 15.95
N LEU A 699 25.91 28.26 15.28
CA LEU A 699 26.01 28.37 13.82
C LEU A 699 27.12 27.48 13.24
N GLN A 700 28.31 27.48 13.85
CA GLN A 700 29.44 26.69 13.35
C GLN A 700 29.12 25.18 13.41
N LYS A 701 28.53 24.73 14.52
CA LYS A 701 28.17 23.32 14.72
C LYS A 701 27.08 22.88 13.75
N LEU A 702 26.03 23.70 13.59
CA LEU A 702 24.98 23.45 12.60
C LEU A 702 25.52 23.43 11.17
N THR A 703 26.46 24.32 10.83
CA THR A 703 27.09 24.35 9.50
C THR A 703 27.93 23.10 9.26
N SER A 704 28.57 22.54 10.29
CA SER A 704 29.26 21.24 10.17
C SER A 704 28.31 20.07 9.99
N ILE A 705 27.13 20.09 10.65
CA ILE A 705 26.10 19.05 10.51
C ILE A 705 25.40 19.14 9.14
N PHE A 706 25.16 20.36 8.67
CA PHE A 706 24.46 20.67 7.42
C PHE A 706 25.35 21.49 6.47
N PRO A 707 26.42 20.88 5.91
CA PRO A 707 27.38 21.60 5.06
C PRO A 707 26.73 22.17 3.79
N ASP A 708 25.69 21.50 3.28
CA ASP A 708 24.94 21.91 2.10
C ASP A 708 23.67 22.73 2.42
N GLY A 709 23.53 23.16 3.68
CA GLY A 709 22.36 23.87 4.18
C GLY A 709 21.22 22.96 4.66
N VAL A 710 20.17 23.61 5.16
CA VAL A 710 18.98 22.97 5.75
C VAL A 710 17.78 23.14 4.82
N CYS A 711 16.80 22.24 4.93
CA CYS A 711 15.58 22.30 4.14
C CYS A 711 14.82 23.61 4.36
N ASP A 712 14.45 24.25 3.26
CA ASP A 712 13.45 25.30 3.17
C ASP A 712 12.26 24.75 2.38
N TYR A 713 11.26 24.26 3.11
CA TYR A 713 10.09 23.62 2.52
C TYR A 713 9.19 24.57 1.71
N ASN A 714 9.39 25.88 1.79
CA ASN A 714 8.70 26.85 0.93
C ASN A 714 9.12 26.74 -0.54
N GLN A 715 10.29 26.18 -0.82
CA GLN A 715 10.76 25.91 -2.18
C GLN A 715 10.10 24.65 -2.79
N GLY A 716 9.35 23.89 -1.99
CA GLY A 716 8.69 22.67 -2.42
C GLY A 716 9.66 21.52 -2.72
N ASP A 717 9.21 20.60 -3.56
CA ASP A 717 10.01 19.48 -4.06
C ASP A 717 10.77 19.92 -5.32
N ILE A 718 12.07 20.18 -5.18
CA ILE A 718 12.89 20.74 -6.27
C ILE A 718 13.17 19.75 -7.40
N ALA A 719 12.87 18.46 -7.19
CA ALA A 719 12.96 17.42 -8.22
C ALA A 719 11.61 17.14 -8.89
N ARG A 720 10.52 17.82 -8.48
CA ARG A 720 9.22 17.68 -9.13
C ARG A 720 9.31 18.21 -10.57
N PRO A 721 9.06 17.37 -11.60
CA PRO A 721 9.15 17.82 -12.98
C PRO A 721 7.94 18.70 -13.32
N ASP A 722 8.06 19.43 -14.44
CA ASP A 722 6.88 20.02 -15.07
C ASP A 722 5.95 18.89 -15.56
N MET A 723 4.79 18.79 -14.92
CA MET A 723 3.80 17.74 -15.17
C MET A 723 2.98 17.99 -16.44
N GLY A 724 3.08 19.17 -17.07
CA GLY A 724 2.26 19.55 -18.21
C GLY A 724 0.76 19.64 -17.90
N LEU A 725 0.39 19.61 -16.62
CA LEU A 725 -0.98 19.66 -16.15
C LEU A 725 -1.30 21.09 -15.73
N SER A 726 -2.39 21.63 -16.27
CA SER A 726 -3.07 22.77 -15.66
C SER A 726 -4.24 22.22 -14.84
N PRO A 727 -4.50 22.74 -13.63
CA PRO A 727 -5.75 22.46 -12.93
C PRO A 727 -6.92 22.70 -13.88
N MET A 728 -7.76 21.69 -14.11
CA MET A 728 -9.04 21.96 -14.73
C MET A 728 -9.87 22.74 -13.72
N LEU A 729 -9.93 24.07 -13.86
CA LEU A 729 -10.85 24.94 -13.12
C LEU A 729 -12.29 24.63 -13.57
N HIS A 730 -12.81 23.43 -13.29
CA HIS A 730 -14.16 23.04 -13.68
C HIS A 730 -15.22 23.29 -12.59
N ALA A 731 -14.83 23.64 -11.37
CA ALA A 731 -15.79 24.23 -10.44
C ALA A 731 -15.95 25.73 -10.76
N LYS A 732 -16.98 26.07 -11.56
CA LYS A 732 -17.54 27.43 -11.52
C LYS A 732 -17.91 27.71 -10.07
N LYS A 733 -17.09 28.51 -9.38
CA LYS A 733 -17.42 29.03 -8.05
C LYS A 733 -18.86 29.52 -8.05
N ASN A 734 -19.70 28.90 -7.23
CA ASN A 734 -20.88 29.56 -6.75
C ASN A 734 -20.38 30.79 -5.96
N PRO A 735 -20.78 32.03 -6.29
CA PRO A 735 -20.26 33.23 -5.66
C PRO A 735 -20.90 33.46 -4.28
N LYS A 736 -20.68 32.53 -3.35
CA LYS A 736 -20.90 32.67 -1.90
C LYS A 736 -19.87 31.73 -1.26
N ILE A 737 -18.64 32.15 -1.03
CA ILE A 737 -18.22 32.81 0.20
C ILE A 737 -16.88 33.49 -0.12
N ARG A 738 -16.81 34.82 0.02
CA ARG A 738 -15.53 35.53 0.07
C ARG A 738 -14.95 35.27 1.47
N TYR A 739 -13.97 34.38 1.58
CA TYR A 739 -13.05 34.45 2.71
C TYR A 739 -12.25 35.75 2.57
N SER A 740 -12.56 36.71 3.44
CA SER A 740 -11.79 37.94 3.58
C SER A 740 -10.45 37.60 4.20
N ASN A 741 -9.41 37.52 3.37
CA ASN A 741 -8.03 37.71 3.82
C ASN A 741 -7.85 39.18 4.21
N GLN A 742 -8.22 39.54 5.44
CA GLN A 742 -7.78 40.78 6.09
C GLN A 742 -7.81 40.57 7.61
N ALA A 743 -6.66 40.20 8.17
CA ALA A 743 -6.20 40.65 9.48
C ALA A 743 -4.71 40.29 9.65
N GLN A 744 -3.85 41.07 9.00
CA GLN A 744 -2.55 41.40 9.58
C GLN A 744 -2.78 42.46 10.67
N ALA A 745 -1.91 42.44 11.68
CA ALA A 745 -1.69 43.45 12.73
C ALA A 745 -2.67 43.47 13.91
N LYS A 746 -2.36 42.67 14.94
CA LYS A 746 -1.85 43.20 16.22
C LYS A 746 -1.19 42.11 17.05
#